data_AF-A0A3C1X1B4-F1
#
_entry.id   AF-A0A3C1X1B4-F1
#
_cell.length_a   1.000
_cell.length_b   1.000
_cell.length_c   1.000
_cell.angle_alpha   90.00
_cell.angle_beta   90.00
_cell.angle_gamma   90.00
#
_symmetry.space_group_name_H-M   'P 1'
#
loop_
_entity.id
_entity.type
_entity.pdbx_description
1 polymer ?
#
loop_
_entity_poly.entity_id
_entity_poly.type
_entity_poly.pdbx_seq_one_letter_code
_entity_poly.pdbx_strand_id
1 'polypeptide(L)'
;MVLPERPKRPDLPPSSLPLKFLQGERVAFLGNSTAERMNLFGHFETLLHTRFPDQQLIIRNFARPAEEVGVQQRSADYTALDDPQLAFGADTYFCFFGFNESYAGPAGLDAFRARYHQYLDTMAQRYPRDDTKAAPRFVLVSPIAFEDSGDPLQPAAAPINVNLRLYAAAVAAVATERKLAFIDVYEASQTLLQQQPGLQYSINGCHLNDAGDREVARLLDQAAFASASPASFGSPPYEALRAAINDKSWVHLQDYRMLNGWYVYGGRRTWDTETFPREYIKIRKMAEVRDRLIWDLAQGKKSAGPVDDSTTGDLIVPETRFGNPRQKYSEADELRYLSPEQLIQQTKVPAGFEMRLFADETMFPELAKPVQLNFDNKGRLWVACMPTYPQWKPGDAKPDDRLVILEDANQDGKADKCTVFYDKLHCPTGFEFWNGGVLVVDQPRLLFLKDTDGDDKADEVVHLMDGWASDDTHHTCGAFEWSHGGKLHMLEGIATSTTLETPWGPHRSYGAGGAYVMDPRTMKIRQFSLPGQYNMWCYVFNGWGQGIVGDGTTANQAWDTPLSGAQFGGRAGLNFVFNNEGMRPALGSEFLVSRNFPDSVQGQFTYACVINMNGLPRFTVGDNGGGYAGARLKNADGSPDDLIRSDDKHFRPADPQIGPDGALWFGDWANALIGHMQYSQRDPNRDHTRGRIYRLLCPDRPLTPAVTQFGKSAEEILQQLREYEWRTRYRARRELHGRPSNEVLPAVAAWLKSLNPQDPEFDRLRTEALWIQQSHHQLDAALLQSVLTCQTADARAAAVRIAADERDSLTDAAELLAVAAKDPHPRVRTEAARGLSFYSTPKAAESLLRMADFPEDYWVDYTLQHALGANEAVWRSSFLAGQFADLNPRAGVIVQKLIAASEAGAAALPHIQALLSQTPKPEEERNKAMTALADLKGDVNRGREVFVRSCTACHKVGNGDGREFGPNLAGVAKRMNKVKIVQSIVDPNAEVAEKYRQTLIVTTDGMPTAGLVVSENDKEVELFDGKAVRKIAKVDIEERAVQNQSSMPEGLAAAIAPAELIDMLEYLATQTQDVPPQK
;
A
#
# COMPACT_ATOMS: atom_id res chain seq x y z
N MET A 1 -8.90 -14.47 -26.47
CA MET A 1 -9.85 -15.49 -27.01
C MET A 1 -10.87 -14.80 -27.91
N VAL A 2 -11.41 -15.46 -28.94
CA VAL A 2 -12.59 -14.92 -29.65
C VAL A 2 -13.79 -15.15 -28.75
N LEU A 3 -14.43 -14.07 -28.29
CA LEU A 3 -15.67 -14.17 -27.54
C LEU A 3 -16.74 -14.84 -28.41
N PRO A 4 -17.62 -15.68 -27.84
CA PRO A 4 -18.75 -16.22 -28.58
C PRO A 4 -19.61 -15.08 -29.12
N GLU A 5 -20.32 -15.32 -30.23
CA GLU A 5 -21.28 -14.35 -30.78
C GLU A 5 -22.26 -13.90 -29.68
N ARG A 6 -22.44 -12.59 -29.55
CA ARG A 6 -23.37 -11.98 -28.57
C ARG A 6 -24.61 -11.54 -29.33
N PRO A 7 -25.65 -12.39 -29.39
CA PRO A 7 -26.84 -12.11 -30.18
C PRO A 7 -27.53 -10.85 -29.68
N LYS A 8 -28.30 -10.20 -30.58
CA LYS A 8 -29.10 -9.03 -30.25
C LYS A 8 -30.00 -9.32 -29.04
N ARG A 9 -29.89 -8.50 -28.01
CA ARG A 9 -30.73 -8.60 -26.80
C ARG A 9 -31.99 -7.71 -26.91
N PRO A 10 -33.05 -8.02 -26.14
CA PRO A 10 -34.25 -7.18 -26.11
C PRO A 10 -33.92 -5.75 -25.62
N ASP A 11 -34.75 -4.78 -26.00
CA ASP A 11 -34.60 -3.40 -25.53
C ASP A 11 -34.83 -3.32 -24.01
N LEU A 12 -33.98 -2.58 -23.31
CA LEU A 12 -34.09 -2.44 -21.85
C LEU A 12 -35.22 -1.49 -21.48
N PRO A 13 -35.90 -1.73 -20.33
CA PRO A 13 -36.74 -0.72 -19.72
C PRO A 13 -35.94 0.56 -19.45
N PRO A 14 -36.58 1.74 -19.45
CA PRO A 14 -35.91 2.99 -19.12
C PRO A 14 -35.16 2.93 -17.79
N SER A 15 -34.06 3.67 -17.68
CA SER A 15 -33.37 3.87 -16.42
C SER A 15 -34.17 4.84 -15.54
N SER A 16 -35.18 4.30 -14.85
CA SER A 16 -36.06 5.06 -13.96
C SER A 16 -36.51 4.20 -12.79
N LEU A 17 -36.72 4.82 -11.63
CA LEU A 17 -37.28 4.16 -10.45
C LEU A 17 -38.83 4.16 -10.51
N PRO A 18 -39.53 3.11 -10.03
CA PRO A 18 -38.96 1.85 -9.56
C PRO A 18 -38.34 1.04 -10.71
N LEU A 19 -37.20 0.40 -10.45
CA LEU A 19 -36.49 -0.38 -11.47
C LEU A 19 -37.32 -1.58 -11.92
N LYS A 20 -37.18 -1.91 -13.20
CA LYS A 20 -37.77 -3.09 -13.83
C LYS A 20 -36.68 -3.90 -14.51
N PHE A 21 -36.76 -5.22 -14.40
CA PHE A 21 -35.83 -6.14 -15.04
C PHE A 21 -36.53 -7.02 -16.08
N LEU A 22 -35.78 -7.39 -17.12
CA LEU A 22 -36.17 -8.39 -18.09
C LEU A 22 -35.86 -9.80 -17.59
N GLN A 23 -36.45 -10.81 -18.24
CA GLN A 23 -36.04 -12.20 -18.08
C GLN A 23 -34.58 -12.38 -18.51
N GLY A 24 -33.76 -13.00 -17.67
CA GLY A 24 -32.35 -13.30 -17.95
C GLY A 24 -31.45 -12.07 -17.99
N GLU A 25 -31.88 -10.93 -17.45
CA GLU A 25 -31.10 -9.70 -17.50
C GLU A 25 -29.77 -9.83 -16.73
N ARG A 26 -28.68 -9.38 -17.36
CA ARG A 26 -27.33 -9.40 -16.78
C ARG A 26 -27.05 -8.10 -16.02
N VAL A 27 -26.81 -8.19 -14.72
CA VAL A 27 -26.57 -7.03 -13.85
C VAL A 27 -25.13 -7.07 -13.33
N ALA A 28 -24.43 -5.94 -13.41
CA ALA A 28 -23.09 -5.76 -12.88
C ALA A 28 -23.04 -4.66 -11.81
N PHE A 29 -22.35 -4.93 -10.70
CA PHE A 29 -22.01 -3.91 -9.70
C PHE A 29 -20.57 -3.44 -9.90
N LEU A 30 -20.37 -2.11 -9.83
CA LEU A 30 -19.08 -1.43 -10.04
C LEU A 30 -18.87 -0.37 -8.95
N GLY A 31 -17.61 -0.08 -8.62
CA GLY A 31 -17.26 0.98 -7.68
C GLY A 31 -16.40 0.50 -6.52
N ASN A 32 -16.50 1.22 -5.41
CA ASN A 32 -15.62 1.11 -4.24
C ASN A 32 -16.01 0.00 -3.25
N SER A 33 -15.41 0.01 -2.05
CA SER A 33 -15.63 -1.01 -1.02
C SER A 33 -17.08 -1.17 -0.58
N THR A 34 -17.94 -0.15 -0.76
CA THR A 34 -19.38 -0.28 -0.48
C THR A 34 -20.00 -1.40 -1.32
N ALA A 35 -19.66 -1.46 -2.60
CA ALA A 35 -20.14 -2.51 -3.50
C ALA A 35 -19.29 -3.77 -3.40
N GLU A 36 -17.96 -3.66 -3.28
CA GLU A 36 -17.06 -4.82 -3.22
C GLU A 36 -17.43 -5.75 -2.07
N ARG A 37 -17.72 -5.21 -0.89
CA ARG A 37 -18.05 -6.00 0.31
C ARG A 37 -19.37 -6.77 0.21
N MET A 38 -20.24 -6.41 -0.74
CA MET A 38 -21.42 -7.22 -1.06
C MET A 38 -21.05 -8.61 -1.57
N ASN A 39 -19.81 -8.83 -2.04
CA ASN A 39 -19.29 -10.18 -2.35
C ASN A 39 -19.05 -11.05 -1.10
N LEU A 40 -18.92 -10.44 0.08
CA LEU A 40 -18.71 -11.15 1.35
C LEU A 40 -20.03 -11.59 1.96
N PHE A 41 -21.03 -10.71 1.96
CA PHE A 41 -22.27 -10.91 2.72
C PHE A 41 -23.51 -11.20 1.86
N GLY A 42 -23.58 -10.66 0.64
CA GLY A 42 -24.57 -11.03 -0.39
C GLY A 42 -26.00 -10.55 -0.15
N HIS A 43 -26.26 -9.64 0.80
CA HIS A 43 -27.64 -9.30 1.17
C HIS A 43 -28.43 -8.63 0.04
N PHE A 44 -27.83 -7.66 -0.66
CA PHE A 44 -28.54 -6.91 -1.71
C PHE A 44 -28.92 -7.81 -2.89
N GLU A 45 -28.02 -8.67 -3.34
CA GLU A 45 -28.32 -9.65 -4.39
C GLU A 45 -29.42 -10.64 -3.95
N THR A 46 -29.40 -11.06 -2.69
CA THR A 46 -30.45 -11.94 -2.13
C THR A 46 -31.83 -11.28 -2.19
N LEU A 47 -31.91 -9.98 -1.90
CA LEU A 47 -33.15 -9.21 -2.03
C LEU A 47 -33.64 -9.11 -3.48
N LEU A 48 -32.72 -8.90 -4.44
CA LEU A 48 -33.07 -8.88 -5.87
C LEU A 48 -33.66 -10.21 -6.33
N HIS A 49 -33.04 -11.34 -5.96
CA HIS A 49 -33.57 -12.66 -6.30
C HIS A 49 -34.90 -12.97 -5.59
N THR A 50 -35.10 -12.48 -4.37
CA THR A 50 -36.36 -12.67 -3.64
C THR A 50 -37.52 -11.85 -4.25
N ARG A 51 -37.23 -10.64 -4.77
CA ARG A 51 -38.22 -9.80 -5.46
C ARG A 51 -38.55 -10.30 -6.86
N PHE A 52 -37.56 -10.86 -7.53
CA PHE A 52 -37.63 -11.25 -8.92
C PHE A 52 -37.31 -12.75 -9.10
N PRO A 53 -38.07 -13.65 -8.44
CA PRO A 53 -37.76 -15.08 -8.44
C PRO A 53 -37.92 -15.72 -9.82
N ASP A 54 -38.79 -15.15 -10.66
CA ASP A 54 -39.09 -15.70 -11.99
C ASP A 54 -38.17 -15.15 -13.08
N GLN A 55 -37.53 -14.01 -12.85
CA GLN A 55 -36.77 -13.26 -13.85
C GLN A 55 -35.42 -13.90 -14.18
N GLN A 56 -34.93 -14.85 -13.38
CA GLN A 56 -33.64 -15.53 -13.59
C GLN A 56 -32.48 -14.54 -13.83
N LEU A 57 -32.39 -13.51 -12.99
CA LEU A 57 -31.33 -12.50 -13.08
C LEU A 57 -29.95 -13.17 -13.02
N ILE A 58 -28.99 -12.64 -13.79
CA ILE A 58 -27.59 -13.06 -13.70
C ILE A 58 -26.81 -11.88 -13.16
N ILE A 59 -26.29 -12.00 -11.94
CA ILE A 59 -25.66 -10.88 -11.24
C ILE A 59 -24.18 -11.16 -11.03
N ARG A 60 -23.32 -10.18 -11.32
CA ARG A 60 -21.87 -10.22 -11.11
C ARG A 60 -21.41 -8.93 -10.47
N ASN A 61 -20.39 -9.00 -9.62
CA ASN A 61 -19.88 -7.84 -8.91
C ASN A 61 -18.39 -7.71 -9.19
N PHE A 62 -18.04 -6.63 -9.89
CA PHE A 62 -16.68 -6.32 -10.34
C PHE A 62 -16.06 -5.16 -9.54
N ALA A 63 -16.75 -4.68 -8.50
CA ALA A 63 -16.26 -3.61 -7.64
C ALA A 63 -14.94 -4.01 -6.96
N ARG A 64 -14.09 -3.02 -6.70
CA ARG A 64 -12.83 -3.19 -5.99
C ARG A 64 -12.59 -2.04 -5.00
N PRO A 65 -11.81 -2.24 -3.94
CA PRO A 65 -11.52 -1.16 -3.00
C PRO A 65 -10.77 -0.03 -3.68
N ALA A 66 -10.94 1.20 -3.19
CA ALA A 66 -10.28 2.39 -3.72
C ALA A 66 -10.55 2.65 -5.21
N GLU A 67 -11.70 2.26 -5.76
CA GLU A 67 -12.12 2.72 -7.09
C GLU A 67 -12.72 4.12 -7.04
N GLU A 68 -12.38 4.91 -8.06
CA GLU A 68 -12.98 6.19 -8.39
C GLU A 68 -13.40 6.17 -9.85
N VAL A 69 -14.31 7.03 -10.31
CA VAL A 69 -14.70 7.11 -11.74
C VAL A 69 -13.53 7.42 -12.68
N GLY A 70 -12.49 8.09 -12.18
CA GLY A 70 -11.29 8.42 -12.96
C GLY A 70 -10.13 7.43 -12.80
N VAL A 71 -10.22 6.48 -11.85
CA VAL A 71 -9.10 5.62 -11.47
C VAL A 71 -9.61 4.21 -11.18
N GLN A 72 -9.37 3.28 -12.11
CA GLN A 72 -9.63 1.85 -11.96
C GLN A 72 -8.32 1.06 -12.14
N GLN A 73 -7.41 1.15 -11.18
CA GLN A 73 -6.11 0.48 -11.25
C GLN A 73 -6.30 -1.06 -11.28
N ARG A 74 -5.48 -1.74 -12.08
CA ARG A 74 -5.54 -3.19 -12.32
C ARG A 74 -4.12 -3.76 -12.43
N SER A 75 -4.04 -5.09 -12.37
CA SER A 75 -2.82 -5.82 -12.70
C SER A 75 -2.32 -5.51 -14.10
N ALA A 76 -1.01 -5.65 -14.31
CA ALA A 76 -0.43 -5.53 -15.64
C ALA A 76 -1.08 -6.52 -16.62
N ASP A 77 -1.32 -6.04 -17.85
CA ASP A 77 -1.97 -6.80 -18.92
C ASP A 77 -3.40 -7.28 -18.62
N TYR A 78 -4.03 -6.77 -17.56
CA TYR A 78 -5.44 -7.04 -17.29
C TYR A 78 -6.28 -6.80 -18.56
N THR A 79 -7.09 -7.79 -18.94
CA THR A 79 -7.89 -7.85 -20.19
C THR A 79 -7.18 -8.25 -21.50
N ALA A 80 -5.85 -8.41 -21.51
CA ALA A 80 -5.12 -8.72 -22.75
C ALA A 80 -5.47 -10.11 -23.33
N LEU A 81 -5.56 -11.12 -22.47
CA LEU A 81 -5.92 -12.49 -22.88
C LEU A 81 -7.43 -12.69 -23.01
N ASP A 82 -8.16 -12.20 -22.00
CA ASP A 82 -9.62 -12.28 -21.86
C ASP A 82 -10.10 -11.12 -20.98
N ASP A 83 -11.21 -10.48 -21.38
CA ASP A 83 -11.82 -9.37 -20.65
C ASP A 83 -13.12 -9.84 -19.96
N PRO A 84 -13.14 -9.97 -18.62
CA PRO A 84 -14.27 -10.58 -17.92
C PRO A 84 -15.52 -9.70 -17.94
N GLN A 85 -15.38 -8.37 -18.02
CA GLN A 85 -16.54 -7.48 -18.15
C GLN A 85 -17.14 -7.56 -19.55
N LEU A 86 -16.29 -7.61 -20.58
CA LEU A 86 -16.75 -7.77 -21.95
C LEU A 86 -17.40 -9.14 -22.19
N ALA A 87 -16.81 -10.20 -21.63
CA ALA A 87 -17.33 -11.56 -21.69
C ALA A 87 -18.68 -11.69 -20.98
N PHE A 88 -18.82 -11.05 -19.81
CA PHE A 88 -20.10 -10.99 -19.11
C PHE A 88 -21.14 -10.19 -19.90
N GLY A 89 -20.74 -9.04 -20.46
CA GLY A 89 -21.62 -8.15 -21.21
C GLY A 89 -22.85 -7.79 -20.40
N ALA A 90 -22.72 -6.90 -19.40
CA ALA A 90 -23.87 -6.53 -18.59
C ALA A 90 -24.95 -5.81 -19.42
N ASP A 91 -26.22 -6.03 -19.08
CA ASP A 91 -27.33 -5.20 -19.52
C ASP A 91 -27.42 -3.94 -18.67
N THR A 92 -27.28 -4.09 -17.36
CA THR A 92 -27.42 -3.01 -16.38
C THR A 92 -26.20 -2.92 -15.46
N TYR A 93 -25.68 -1.71 -15.27
CA TYR A 93 -24.62 -1.41 -14.30
C TYR A 93 -25.17 -0.60 -13.13
N PHE A 94 -24.90 -1.05 -11.90
CA PHE A 94 -25.04 -0.25 -10.69
C PHE A 94 -23.67 0.35 -10.35
N CYS A 95 -23.60 1.67 -10.26
CA CYS A 95 -22.35 2.42 -10.10
C CYS A 95 -22.27 3.06 -8.71
N PHE A 96 -21.40 2.53 -7.86
CA PHE A 96 -21.17 2.96 -6.47
C PHE A 96 -19.88 3.79 -6.37
N PHE A 97 -19.94 5.04 -6.86
CA PHE A 97 -18.82 5.99 -6.84
C PHE A 97 -19.15 7.22 -6.00
N GLY A 98 -18.12 8.01 -5.65
CA GLY A 98 -18.25 9.25 -4.89
C GLY A 98 -17.69 9.17 -3.47
N PHE A 99 -17.48 7.97 -2.91
CA PHE A 99 -16.91 7.81 -1.57
C PHE A 99 -15.43 8.20 -1.55
N ASN A 100 -14.61 7.54 -2.37
CA ASN A 100 -13.17 7.79 -2.46
C ASN A 100 -12.87 9.19 -3.01
N GLU A 101 -13.67 9.65 -3.96
CA GLU A 101 -13.54 11.00 -4.53
C GLU A 101 -13.81 12.09 -3.48
N SER A 102 -14.63 11.80 -2.45
CA SER A 102 -14.99 12.78 -1.42
C SER A 102 -13.81 13.30 -0.60
N TYR A 103 -12.70 12.55 -0.54
CA TYR A 103 -11.48 12.97 0.16
C TYR A 103 -10.78 14.15 -0.55
N ALA A 104 -11.11 14.43 -1.82
CA ALA A 104 -10.69 15.67 -2.49
C ALA A 104 -11.45 16.91 -2.01
N GLY A 105 -12.50 16.74 -1.17
CA GLY A 105 -13.32 17.81 -0.63
C GLY A 105 -14.09 18.58 -1.71
N PRO A 106 -14.59 19.79 -1.38
CA PRO A 106 -15.37 20.61 -2.31
C PRO A 106 -14.63 20.98 -3.60
N ALA A 107 -13.29 21.09 -3.55
CA ALA A 107 -12.47 21.45 -4.71
C ALA A 107 -12.47 20.38 -5.82
N GLY A 108 -12.79 19.12 -5.49
CA GLY A 108 -12.82 18.02 -6.46
C GLY A 108 -14.15 17.83 -7.21
N LEU A 109 -15.23 18.51 -6.83
CA LEU A 109 -16.59 18.23 -7.30
C LEU A 109 -16.77 18.38 -8.82
N ASP A 110 -16.25 19.46 -9.41
CA ASP A 110 -16.40 19.71 -10.84
C ASP A 110 -15.66 18.66 -11.67
N ALA A 111 -14.42 18.34 -11.27
CA ALA A 111 -13.62 17.30 -11.90
C ALA A 111 -14.29 15.93 -11.76
N PHE A 112 -14.87 15.62 -10.61
CA PHE A 112 -15.60 14.38 -10.38
C PHE A 112 -16.80 14.24 -11.33
N ARG A 113 -17.67 15.26 -11.42
CA ARG A 113 -18.84 15.23 -12.34
C ARG A 113 -18.42 15.04 -13.80
N ALA A 114 -17.42 15.80 -14.24
CA ALA A 114 -16.89 15.69 -15.60
C ALA A 114 -16.36 14.27 -15.89
N ARG A 115 -15.57 13.71 -14.97
CA ARG A 115 -15.05 12.34 -15.08
C ARG A 115 -16.16 11.30 -15.02
N TYR A 116 -17.22 11.51 -14.25
CA TYR A 116 -18.35 10.59 -14.19
C TYR A 116 -19.06 10.51 -15.55
N HIS A 117 -19.33 11.64 -16.21
CA HIS A 117 -19.89 11.61 -17.57
C HIS A 117 -18.99 10.86 -18.54
N GLN A 118 -17.69 11.16 -18.54
CA GLN A 118 -16.71 10.48 -19.37
C GLN A 118 -16.66 8.97 -19.09
N TYR A 119 -16.75 8.58 -17.82
CA TYR A 119 -16.77 7.20 -17.39
C TYR A 119 -17.97 6.45 -17.98
N LEU A 120 -19.18 7.03 -17.89
CA LEU A 120 -20.39 6.43 -18.46
C LEU A 120 -20.28 6.24 -19.98
N ASP A 121 -19.75 7.24 -20.69
CA ASP A 121 -19.54 7.17 -22.13
C ASP A 121 -18.50 6.09 -22.50
N THR A 122 -17.39 6.05 -21.76
CA THR A 122 -16.31 5.07 -21.97
C THR A 122 -16.80 3.65 -21.71
N MET A 123 -17.56 3.44 -20.62
CA MET A 123 -18.11 2.13 -20.27
C MET A 123 -19.13 1.65 -21.31
N ALA A 124 -20.02 2.53 -21.77
CA ALA A 124 -21.00 2.19 -22.80
C ALA A 124 -20.33 1.80 -24.12
N GLN A 125 -19.25 2.50 -24.48
CA GLN A 125 -18.48 2.23 -25.70
C GLN A 125 -17.67 0.93 -25.59
N ARG A 126 -16.98 0.73 -24.47
CA ARG A 126 -16.08 -0.41 -24.27
C ARG A 126 -16.83 -1.72 -24.04
N TYR A 127 -17.95 -1.66 -23.32
CA TYR A 127 -18.72 -2.83 -22.92
C TYR A 127 -20.17 -2.74 -23.40
N PRO A 128 -20.41 -2.78 -24.72
CA PRO A 128 -21.76 -2.82 -25.26
C PRO A 128 -22.43 -4.14 -24.88
N ARG A 129 -23.76 -4.13 -24.91
CA ARG A 129 -24.57 -5.27 -24.55
C ARG A 129 -24.38 -6.44 -25.52
N ASP A 130 -24.32 -6.17 -26.80
CA ASP A 130 -24.29 -7.22 -27.81
C ASP A 130 -23.50 -6.75 -29.03
N ASP A 131 -23.43 -7.61 -30.05
CA ASP A 131 -22.67 -7.30 -31.26
C ASP A 131 -23.37 -6.25 -32.14
N THR A 132 -24.62 -5.86 -31.82
CA THR A 132 -25.28 -4.67 -32.40
C THR A 132 -24.83 -3.36 -31.76
N LYS A 133 -23.95 -3.44 -30.74
CA LYS A 133 -23.43 -2.31 -29.97
C LYS A 133 -24.50 -1.54 -29.20
N ALA A 134 -25.58 -2.21 -28.78
CA ALA A 134 -26.59 -1.61 -27.92
C ALA A 134 -25.97 -1.13 -26.60
N ALA A 135 -26.26 0.11 -26.20
CA ALA A 135 -25.72 0.69 -24.97
C ALA A 135 -26.33 0.02 -23.72
N PRO A 136 -25.54 -0.19 -22.65
CA PRO A 136 -26.04 -0.68 -21.38
C PRO A 136 -26.88 0.38 -20.65
N ARG A 137 -27.71 -0.08 -19.71
CA ARG A 137 -28.41 0.79 -18.75
C ARG A 137 -27.50 1.07 -17.56
N PHE A 138 -27.41 2.33 -17.15
CA PHE A 138 -26.71 2.71 -15.92
C PHE A 138 -27.71 3.11 -14.83
N VAL A 139 -27.44 2.67 -13.61
CA VAL A 139 -28.12 3.06 -12.37
C VAL A 139 -27.05 3.65 -11.46
N LEU A 140 -27.18 4.92 -11.09
CA LEU A 140 -26.20 5.57 -10.23
C LEU A 140 -26.65 5.44 -8.77
N VAL A 141 -25.72 5.12 -7.89
CA VAL A 141 -25.98 4.97 -6.45
C VAL A 141 -25.17 6.02 -5.71
N SER A 142 -25.78 6.71 -4.74
CA SER A 142 -25.05 7.64 -3.88
C SER A 142 -24.00 6.88 -3.03
N PRO A 143 -22.92 7.54 -2.57
CA PRO A 143 -22.13 6.98 -1.47
C PRO A 143 -22.99 6.82 -0.21
N ILE A 144 -22.59 5.89 0.67
CA ILE A 144 -23.11 5.80 2.03
C ILE A 144 -22.45 6.84 2.94
N ALA A 145 -23.05 7.12 4.10
CA ALA A 145 -22.41 7.90 5.15
C ALA A 145 -21.28 7.11 5.85
N PHE A 146 -20.38 7.84 6.50
CA PHE A 146 -19.33 7.34 7.38
C PHE A 146 -19.86 7.20 8.81
N GLU A 147 -19.65 6.03 9.43
CA GLU A 147 -20.03 5.74 10.83
C GLU A 147 -18.94 6.25 11.79
N ASP A 148 -19.34 6.86 12.91
CA ASP A 148 -18.38 7.36 13.90
C ASP A 148 -17.91 6.24 14.83
N SER A 149 -16.60 6.07 14.93
CA SER A 149 -16.02 5.05 15.81
C SER A 149 -16.10 5.41 17.29
N GLY A 150 -16.16 6.72 17.62
CA GLY A 150 -15.95 7.23 18.97
C GLY A 150 -14.52 7.12 19.48
N ASP A 151 -13.58 6.57 18.70
CA ASP A 151 -12.16 6.46 19.05
C ASP A 151 -11.41 7.73 18.58
N PRO A 152 -10.74 8.48 19.48
CA PRO A 152 -9.97 9.66 19.10
C PRO A 152 -8.76 9.37 18.20
N LEU A 153 -8.34 8.11 18.08
CA LEU A 153 -7.26 7.67 17.18
C LEU A 153 -7.75 7.43 15.74
N GLN A 154 -9.06 7.39 15.53
CA GLN A 154 -9.72 7.22 14.24
C GLN A 154 -10.31 8.57 13.77
N PRO A 155 -10.60 8.72 12.46
CA PRO A 155 -11.15 9.97 11.96
C PRO A 155 -12.57 10.20 12.47
N ALA A 156 -12.87 11.45 12.82
CA ALA A 156 -14.24 11.85 13.17
C ALA A 156 -15.16 11.81 11.94
N ALA A 157 -16.39 11.31 12.11
CA ALA A 157 -17.31 11.11 11.00
C ALA A 157 -17.86 12.43 10.42
N ALA A 158 -18.03 13.46 11.26
CA ALA A 158 -18.66 14.72 10.88
C ALA A 158 -18.01 15.42 9.66
N PRO A 159 -16.69 15.70 9.63
CA PRO A 159 -16.05 16.34 8.48
C PRO A 159 -16.10 15.47 7.21
N ILE A 160 -15.98 14.14 7.34
CA ILE A 160 -16.07 13.22 6.20
C ILE A 160 -17.48 13.23 5.61
N ASN A 161 -18.51 13.16 6.46
CA ASN A 161 -19.91 13.17 6.03
C ASN A 161 -20.32 14.48 5.34
N VAL A 162 -19.73 15.62 5.71
CA VAL A 162 -19.94 16.88 4.96
C VAL A 162 -19.53 16.71 3.50
N ASN A 163 -18.38 16.08 3.23
CA ASN A 163 -17.92 15.84 1.87
C ASN A 163 -18.76 14.77 1.17
N LEU A 164 -19.04 13.63 1.82
CA LEU A 164 -19.84 12.55 1.23
C LEU A 164 -21.21 13.04 0.74
N ARG A 165 -21.87 13.92 1.50
CA ARG A 165 -23.14 14.55 1.09
C ARG A 165 -23.00 15.37 -0.20
N LEU A 166 -21.91 16.12 -0.35
CA LEU A 166 -21.64 16.90 -1.57
C LEU A 166 -21.47 15.99 -2.78
N TYR A 167 -20.75 14.87 -2.61
CA TYR A 167 -20.53 13.91 -3.69
C TYR A 167 -21.80 13.11 -4.01
N ALA A 168 -22.64 12.78 -3.02
CA ALA A 168 -23.98 12.22 -3.25
C ALA A 168 -24.85 13.15 -4.11
N ALA A 169 -24.87 14.45 -3.80
CA ALA A 169 -25.58 15.44 -4.61
C ALA A 169 -24.99 15.57 -6.02
N ALA A 170 -23.67 15.47 -6.18
CA ALA A 170 -23.02 15.47 -7.49
C ALA A 170 -23.41 14.25 -8.34
N VAL A 171 -23.49 13.05 -7.75
CA VAL A 171 -24.00 11.85 -8.43
C VAL A 171 -25.46 12.03 -8.86
N ALA A 172 -26.30 12.59 -8.00
CA ALA A 172 -27.70 12.91 -8.31
C ALA A 172 -27.83 13.87 -9.51
N ALA A 173 -26.98 14.89 -9.57
CA ALA A 173 -26.93 15.83 -10.68
C ALA A 173 -26.55 15.14 -12.01
N VAL A 174 -25.50 14.31 -12.00
CA VAL A 174 -25.08 13.52 -13.17
C VAL A 174 -26.22 12.60 -13.64
N ALA A 175 -26.90 11.91 -12.71
CA ALA A 175 -28.02 11.05 -13.04
C ALA A 175 -29.17 11.83 -13.71
N THR A 176 -29.51 13.00 -13.16
CA THR A 176 -30.56 13.88 -13.68
C THR A 176 -30.24 14.37 -15.09
N GLU A 177 -29.02 14.87 -15.30
CA GLU A 177 -28.52 15.36 -16.60
C GLU A 177 -28.51 14.25 -17.65
N ARG A 178 -28.19 13.02 -17.25
CA ARG A 178 -28.13 11.83 -18.12
C ARG A 178 -29.46 11.06 -18.20
N LYS A 179 -30.51 11.51 -17.49
CA LYS A 179 -31.82 10.84 -17.38
C LYS A 179 -31.69 9.38 -16.95
N LEU A 180 -30.88 9.12 -15.93
CA LEU A 180 -30.63 7.82 -15.34
C LEU A 180 -31.34 7.67 -14.00
N ALA A 181 -31.64 6.43 -13.61
CA ALA A 181 -32.09 6.12 -12.27
C ALA A 181 -30.99 6.48 -11.26
N PHE A 182 -31.39 7.15 -10.19
CA PHE A 182 -30.53 7.48 -9.06
C PHE A 182 -31.11 6.88 -7.78
N ILE A 183 -30.35 5.97 -7.18
CA ILE A 183 -30.68 5.36 -5.89
C ILE A 183 -29.94 6.16 -4.83
N ASP A 184 -30.67 6.99 -4.09
CA ASP A 184 -30.14 7.74 -2.96
C ASP A 184 -30.25 6.91 -1.68
N VAL A 185 -29.10 6.61 -1.09
CA VAL A 185 -28.98 5.95 0.22
C VAL A 185 -28.19 6.79 1.22
N TYR A 186 -27.72 7.99 0.86
CA TYR A 186 -26.85 8.78 1.73
C TYR A 186 -27.57 9.21 3.01
N GLU A 187 -28.69 9.94 2.89
CA GLU A 187 -29.42 10.47 4.06
C GLU A 187 -29.97 9.34 4.96
N ALA A 188 -30.43 8.25 4.34
CA ALA A 188 -30.95 7.11 5.06
C ALA A 188 -29.84 6.30 5.77
N SER A 189 -28.68 6.13 5.13
CA SER A 189 -27.52 5.50 5.76
C SER A 189 -26.94 6.39 6.85
N GLN A 190 -26.90 7.71 6.68
CA GLN A 190 -26.50 8.64 7.75
C GLN A 190 -27.40 8.48 8.97
N THR A 191 -28.72 8.45 8.76
CA THR A 191 -29.69 8.25 9.85
C THR A 191 -29.48 6.92 10.56
N LEU A 192 -29.15 5.85 9.83
CA LEU A 192 -28.89 4.51 10.38
C LEU A 192 -27.57 4.46 11.16
N LEU A 193 -26.48 4.91 10.56
CA LEU A 193 -25.11 4.79 11.07
C LEU A 193 -24.86 5.75 12.25
N GLN A 194 -25.73 6.72 12.49
CA GLN A 194 -25.63 7.66 13.62
C GLN A 194 -26.62 7.35 14.75
N GLN A 195 -27.36 6.24 14.70
CA GLN A 195 -28.34 5.89 15.74
C GLN A 195 -27.70 5.60 17.08
N GLN A 196 -26.52 4.97 17.07
CA GLN A 196 -25.79 4.56 18.25
C GLN A 196 -24.31 4.92 18.07
N PRO A 197 -23.61 5.37 19.14
CA PRO A 197 -22.17 5.55 19.08
C PRO A 197 -21.44 4.20 19.03
N GLY A 198 -20.38 4.13 18.24
CA GLY A 198 -19.54 2.94 18.09
C GLY A 198 -19.80 2.22 16.77
N LEU A 199 -18.85 1.40 16.34
CA LEU A 199 -18.85 0.76 15.02
C LEU A 199 -19.84 -0.43 14.96
N GLN A 200 -21.15 -0.16 15.00
CA GLN A 200 -22.18 -1.20 14.98
C GLN A 200 -22.38 -1.80 13.59
N TYR A 201 -22.22 -1.00 12.54
CA TYR A 201 -22.54 -1.37 11.17
C TYR A 201 -21.32 -1.41 10.25
N SER A 202 -20.19 -0.88 10.69
CA SER A 202 -18.91 -0.95 10.01
C SER A 202 -17.83 -1.51 10.93
N ILE A 203 -16.65 -1.75 10.39
CA ILE A 203 -15.48 -2.18 11.18
C ILE A 203 -14.50 -1.04 11.46
N ASN A 204 -14.66 0.10 10.78
CA ASN A 204 -13.73 1.24 10.84
C ASN A 204 -14.34 2.56 10.32
N GLY A 205 -15.66 2.64 10.22
CA GLY A 205 -16.39 3.81 9.73
C GLY A 205 -16.74 3.78 8.24
N CYS A 206 -15.96 3.09 7.40
CA CYS A 206 -16.21 3.01 5.95
C CYS A 206 -16.52 1.59 5.43
N HIS A 207 -15.98 0.54 6.04
CA HIS A 207 -16.18 -0.84 5.60
C HIS A 207 -17.32 -1.50 6.38
N LEU A 208 -18.44 -1.77 5.71
CA LEU A 208 -19.62 -2.40 6.34
C LEU A 208 -19.29 -3.80 6.90
N ASN A 209 -19.77 -4.12 8.10
CA ASN A 209 -19.84 -5.50 8.59
C ASN A 209 -21.12 -6.19 8.05
N ASP A 210 -21.38 -7.45 8.41
CA ASP A 210 -22.58 -8.19 7.94
C ASP A 210 -23.89 -7.46 8.30
N ALA A 211 -23.96 -6.87 9.50
CA ALA A 211 -25.13 -6.10 9.93
C ALA A 211 -25.33 -4.81 9.11
N GLY A 212 -24.23 -4.09 8.82
CA GLY A 212 -24.28 -2.90 7.98
C GLY A 212 -24.61 -3.22 6.52
N ASP A 213 -24.03 -4.28 5.94
CA ASP A 213 -24.36 -4.74 4.59
C ASP A 213 -25.84 -5.09 4.48
N ARG A 214 -26.39 -5.79 5.48
CA ARG A 214 -27.81 -6.12 5.56
C ARG A 214 -28.71 -4.89 5.56
N GLU A 215 -28.42 -3.91 6.39
CA GLU A 215 -29.24 -2.70 6.48
C GLU A 215 -29.09 -1.80 5.26
N VAL A 216 -27.87 -1.63 4.74
CA VAL A 216 -27.64 -0.88 3.49
C VAL A 216 -28.32 -1.58 2.31
N ALA A 217 -28.31 -2.92 2.24
CA ALA A 217 -29.08 -3.69 1.26
C ALA A 217 -30.58 -3.39 1.34
N ARG A 218 -31.15 -3.28 2.55
CA ARG A 218 -32.55 -2.88 2.75
C ARG A 218 -32.82 -1.46 2.25
N LEU A 219 -31.90 -0.52 2.50
CA LEU A 219 -32.01 0.86 2.02
C LEU A 219 -31.95 0.94 0.49
N LEU A 220 -30.98 0.24 -0.13
CA LEU A 220 -30.84 0.13 -1.59
C LEU A 220 -32.12 -0.44 -2.23
N ASP A 221 -32.63 -1.52 -1.65
CA ASP A 221 -33.84 -2.20 -2.10
C ASP A 221 -35.09 -1.29 -2.02
N GLN A 222 -35.29 -0.62 -0.87
CA GLN A 222 -36.40 0.29 -0.67
C GLN A 222 -36.35 1.47 -1.64
N ALA A 223 -35.17 2.07 -1.82
CA ALA A 223 -34.96 3.18 -2.75
C ALA A 223 -35.14 2.74 -4.22
N ALA A 224 -34.69 1.53 -4.59
CA ALA A 224 -34.79 1.03 -5.95
C ALA A 224 -36.23 0.68 -6.40
N PHE A 225 -37.09 0.23 -5.48
CA PHE A 225 -38.41 -0.35 -5.82
C PHE A 225 -39.61 0.28 -5.12
N ALA A 226 -39.42 1.34 -4.34
CA ALA A 226 -40.47 2.12 -3.67
C ALA A 226 -41.47 1.27 -2.84
N SER A 227 -41.02 0.11 -2.36
CA SER A 227 -41.78 -0.86 -1.57
C SER A 227 -40.81 -1.60 -0.65
N ALA A 228 -41.28 -2.20 0.45
CA ALA A 228 -40.43 -3.07 1.26
C ALA A 228 -40.25 -4.43 0.58
N SER A 229 -39.05 -5.03 0.71
CA SER A 229 -38.83 -6.41 0.26
C SER A 229 -39.72 -7.38 1.05
N PRO A 230 -40.30 -8.41 0.40
CA PRO A 230 -41.00 -9.48 1.12
C PRO A 230 -40.03 -10.45 1.83
N ALA A 231 -38.72 -10.27 1.70
CA ALA A 231 -37.71 -11.15 2.29
C ALA A 231 -37.75 -11.13 3.84
N SER A 232 -37.60 -12.31 4.44
CA SER A 232 -37.38 -12.47 5.87
C SER A 232 -35.92 -12.80 6.14
N PHE A 233 -35.12 -11.78 6.50
CA PHE A 233 -33.71 -11.94 6.86
C PHE A 233 -33.53 -12.96 7.98
N GLY A 234 -32.50 -13.81 7.89
CA GLY A 234 -32.23 -14.86 8.87
C GLY A 234 -33.15 -16.09 8.77
N SER A 235 -34.21 -16.06 7.94
CA SER A 235 -35.02 -17.25 7.71
C SER A 235 -34.22 -18.33 6.97
N PRO A 236 -34.45 -19.63 7.22
CA PRO A 236 -33.71 -20.70 6.54
C PRO A 236 -33.71 -20.62 4.99
N PRO A 237 -34.83 -20.26 4.31
CA PRO A 237 -34.81 -20.06 2.86
C PRO A 237 -33.94 -18.88 2.42
N TYR A 238 -33.95 -17.78 3.17
CA TYR A 238 -33.13 -16.61 2.88
C TYR A 238 -31.64 -16.93 3.03
N GLU A 239 -31.25 -17.57 4.13
CA GLU A 239 -29.85 -17.93 4.37
C GLU A 239 -29.34 -19.00 3.39
N ALA A 240 -30.19 -19.94 2.95
CA ALA A 240 -29.82 -20.89 1.91
C ALA A 240 -29.56 -20.19 0.56
N LEU A 241 -30.41 -19.23 0.19
CA LEU A 241 -30.24 -18.42 -1.02
C LEU A 241 -28.96 -17.56 -0.93
N ARG A 242 -28.75 -16.89 0.20
CA ARG A 242 -27.58 -16.06 0.47
C ARG A 242 -26.28 -16.87 0.44
N ALA A 243 -26.27 -18.06 1.02
CA ALA A 243 -25.10 -18.95 0.98
C ALA A 243 -24.73 -19.36 -0.47
N ALA A 244 -25.73 -19.65 -1.32
CA ALA A 244 -25.49 -19.94 -2.74
C ALA A 244 -24.95 -18.72 -3.50
N ILE A 245 -25.43 -17.52 -3.16
CA ILE A 245 -24.94 -16.24 -3.71
C ILE A 245 -23.47 -16.02 -3.30
N ASN A 246 -23.14 -16.18 -2.02
CA ASN A 246 -21.77 -15.99 -1.53
C ASN A 246 -20.80 -17.03 -2.14
N ASP A 247 -21.27 -18.27 -2.35
CA ASP A 247 -20.48 -19.28 -3.07
C ASP A 247 -20.21 -18.87 -4.53
N LYS A 248 -21.24 -18.37 -5.23
CA LYS A 248 -21.11 -17.81 -6.58
C LYS A 248 -20.17 -16.60 -6.62
N SER A 249 -20.26 -15.69 -5.65
CA SER A 249 -19.39 -14.52 -5.54
C SER A 249 -17.92 -14.92 -5.39
N TRP A 250 -17.65 -15.95 -4.57
CA TRP A 250 -16.29 -16.49 -4.41
C TRP A 250 -15.76 -17.09 -5.73
N VAL A 251 -16.58 -17.85 -6.47
CA VAL A 251 -16.19 -18.39 -7.80
C VAL A 251 -15.95 -17.26 -8.80
N HIS A 252 -16.83 -16.25 -8.82
CA HIS A 252 -16.69 -15.12 -9.73
C HIS A 252 -15.42 -14.30 -9.46
N LEU A 253 -15.00 -14.17 -8.19
CA LEU A 253 -13.74 -13.51 -7.84
C LEU A 253 -12.55 -14.13 -8.58
N GLN A 254 -12.57 -15.44 -8.82
CA GLN A 254 -11.54 -16.17 -9.57
C GLN A 254 -11.57 -15.89 -11.09
N ASP A 255 -12.58 -15.18 -11.61
CA ASP A 255 -12.66 -14.77 -13.02
C ASP A 255 -12.03 -13.38 -13.24
N TYR A 256 -12.35 -12.42 -12.37
CA TYR A 256 -11.93 -11.03 -12.57
C TYR A 256 -10.80 -10.56 -11.67
N ARG A 257 -10.44 -11.30 -10.61
CA ARG A 257 -9.36 -10.94 -9.67
C ARG A 257 -8.65 -12.19 -9.13
N MET A 258 -8.27 -13.07 -10.06
CA MET A 258 -7.57 -14.30 -9.72
C MET A 258 -6.16 -14.04 -9.19
N LEU A 259 -5.70 -14.87 -8.23
CA LEU A 259 -4.30 -14.90 -7.80
C LEU A 259 -3.36 -15.17 -8.98
N ASN A 260 -2.13 -14.65 -8.87
CA ASN A 260 -1.14 -14.61 -9.94
C ASN A 260 -1.63 -13.85 -11.19
N GLY A 261 -2.43 -12.79 -11.00
CA GLY A 261 -3.03 -11.99 -12.06
C GLY A 261 -2.09 -11.67 -13.23
N TRP A 262 -0.83 -11.28 -12.99
CA TRP A 262 0.10 -10.95 -14.07
C TRP A 262 0.42 -12.16 -14.98
N TYR A 263 0.48 -13.37 -14.41
CA TYR A 263 0.60 -14.61 -15.19
C TYR A 263 -0.72 -15.00 -15.84
N VAL A 264 -1.85 -14.76 -15.17
CA VAL A 264 -3.15 -15.14 -15.69
C VAL A 264 -3.57 -14.24 -16.88
N TYR A 265 -3.28 -12.94 -16.83
CA TYR A 265 -3.68 -12.02 -17.89
C TYR A 265 -2.69 -11.95 -19.06
N GLY A 266 -1.52 -12.59 -18.92
CA GLY A 266 -0.63 -12.92 -20.04
C GLY A 266 0.74 -12.25 -20.04
N GLY A 267 1.03 -11.37 -19.08
CA GLY A 267 2.25 -10.55 -19.11
C GLY A 267 3.56 -11.29 -18.85
N ARG A 268 3.57 -12.28 -17.95
CA ARG A 268 4.76 -13.07 -17.59
C ARG A 268 4.73 -14.54 -18.01
N ARG A 269 3.82 -14.90 -18.92
CA ARG A 269 3.77 -16.27 -19.46
C ARG A 269 4.91 -16.49 -20.44
N THR A 270 5.67 -17.57 -20.25
CA THR A 270 6.77 -17.90 -21.16
C THR A 270 6.49 -19.12 -22.03
N TRP A 271 5.74 -20.13 -21.55
CA TRP A 271 5.59 -21.40 -22.26
C TRP A 271 4.21 -22.07 -22.17
N ASP A 272 3.47 -21.88 -21.09
CA ASP A 272 2.11 -22.41 -20.96
C ASP A 272 1.09 -21.35 -21.40
N THR A 273 0.46 -21.57 -22.55
CA THR A 273 -0.52 -20.64 -23.14
C THR A 273 -1.94 -21.19 -23.15
N GLU A 274 -2.16 -22.45 -22.74
CA GLU A 274 -3.45 -23.14 -22.92
C GLU A 274 -4.25 -23.36 -21.62
N THR A 275 -3.59 -23.44 -20.46
CA THR A 275 -4.26 -23.75 -19.18
C THR A 275 -5.32 -22.72 -18.81
N PHE A 276 -4.89 -21.49 -18.52
CA PHE A 276 -5.77 -20.44 -18.02
C PHE A 276 -6.92 -20.01 -18.96
N PRO A 277 -6.76 -19.93 -20.30
CA PRO A 277 -7.90 -19.73 -21.20
C PRO A 277 -9.06 -20.71 -20.94
N ARG A 278 -8.75 -21.99 -20.68
CA ARG A 278 -9.76 -23.01 -20.37
C ARG A 278 -10.30 -22.85 -18.95
N GLU A 279 -9.48 -22.41 -18.02
CA GLU A 279 -9.89 -22.11 -16.65
C GLU A 279 -10.94 -20.99 -16.59
N TYR A 280 -10.79 -19.90 -17.35
CA TYR A 280 -11.81 -18.85 -17.44
C TYR A 280 -13.18 -19.40 -17.89
N ILE A 281 -13.17 -20.24 -18.94
CA ILE A 281 -14.40 -20.87 -19.45
C ILE A 281 -15.03 -21.75 -18.36
N LYS A 282 -14.21 -22.54 -17.66
CA LYS A 282 -14.66 -23.42 -16.59
C LYS A 282 -15.24 -22.63 -15.41
N ILE A 283 -14.54 -21.62 -14.91
CA ILE A 283 -14.97 -20.76 -13.80
C ILE A 283 -16.32 -20.10 -14.12
N ARG A 284 -16.51 -19.60 -15.34
CA ARG A 284 -17.79 -18.99 -15.76
C ARG A 284 -18.92 -20.00 -15.77
N LYS A 285 -18.69 -21.21 -16.27
CA LYS A 285 -19.67 -22.31 -16.22
C LYS A 285 -19.97 -22.76 -14.79
N MET A 286 -18.97 -22.77 -13.89
CA MET A 286 -19.18 -23.01 -12.46
C MET A 286 -20.10 -21.93 -11.87
N ALA A 287 -19.90 -20.65 -12.21
CA ALA A 287 -20.80 -19.59 -11.78
C ALA A 287 -22.23 -19.77 -12.34
N GLU A 288 -22.39 -20.22 -13.60
CA GLU A 288 -23.71 -20.54 -14.18
C GLU A 288 -24.42 -21.72 -13.48
N VAL A 289 -23.69 -22.71 -12.98
CA VAL A 289 -24.27 -23.78 -12.13
C VAL A 289 -24.91 -23.17 -10.89
N ARG A 290 -24.22 -22.21 -10.26
CA ARG A 290 -24.72 -21.54 -9.06
C ARG A 290 -25.85 -20.56 -9.36
N ASP A 291 -25.82 -19.87 -10.50
CA ASP A 291 -26.96 -19.05 -10.95
C ASP A 291 -28.25 -19.90 -11.05
N ARG A 292 -28.17 -21.12 -11.63
CA ARG A 292 -29.32 -22.04 -11.69
C ARG A 292 -29.83 -22.45 -10.31
N LEU A 293 -28.92 -22.78 -9.40
CA LEU A 293 -29.27 -23.10 -8.01
C LEU A 293 -29.97 -21.91 -7.33
N ILE A 294 -29.43 -20.70 -7.50
CA ILE A 294 -30.00 -19.46 -6.95
C ILE A 294 -31.42 -19.24 -7.49
N TRP A 295 -31.66 -19.45 -8.79
CA TRP A 295 -33.00 -19.32 -9.37
C TRP A 295 -33.98 -20.36 -8.81
N ASP A 296 -33.55 -21.61 -8.68
CA ASP A 296 -34.39 -22.67 -8.13
C ASP A 296 -34.75 -22.39 -6.66
N LEU A 297 -33.77 -21.96 -5.84
CA LEU A 297 -33.98 -21.55 -4.45
C LEU A 297 -34.90 -20.33 -4.33
N ALA A 298 -34.71 -19.31 -5.19
CA ALA A 298 -35.56 -18.12 -5.23
C ALA A 298 -37.03 -18.46 -5.57
N GLN A 299 -37.25 -19.49 -6.41
CA GLN A 299 -38.57 -20.01 -6.76
C GLN A 299 -39.14 -20.99 -5.72
N GLY A 300 -38.46 -21.19 -4.59
CA GLY A 300 -38.88 -22.10 -3.52
C GLY A 300 -38.74 -23.59 -3.87
N LYS A 301 -37.99 -23.93 -4.92
CA LYS A 301 -37.69 -25.33 -5.26
C LYS A 301 -36.62 -25.87 -4.30
N LYS A 302 -36.68 -27.18 -4.05
CA LYS A 302 -35.64 -27.87 -3.28
C LYS A 302 -34.37 -27.99 -4.13
N SER A 303 -33.22 -27.83 -3.49
CA SER A 303 -31.94 -28.13 -4.14
C SER A 303 -31.92 -29.58 -4.63
N ALA A 304 -31.42 -29.79 -5.84
CA ALA A 304 -31.23 -31.12 -6.42
C ALA A 304 -30.06 -31.91 -5.80
N GLY A 305 -29.30 -31.31 -4.89
CA GLY A 305 -28.14 -31.91 -4.24
C GLY A 305 -27.02 -30.89 -3.96
N PRO A 306 -25.80 -31.34 -3.64
CA PRO A 306 -24.61 -30.48 -3.65
C PRO A 306 -24.34 -29.94 -5.06
N VAL A 307 -23.64 -28.81 -5.13
CA VAL A 307 -23.21 -28.20 -6.40
C VAL A 307 -22.32 -29.19 -7.17
N ASP A 308 -22.65 -29.45 -8.44
CA ASP A 308 -21.90 -30.35 -9.31
C ASP A 308 -21.20 -29.57 -10.43
N ASP A 309 -19.88 -29.47 -10.33
CA ASP A 309 -19.03 -28.81 -11.32
C ASP A 309 -18.43 -29.79 -12.35
N SER A 310 -18.78 -31.08 -12.32
CA SER A 310 -18.20 -32.10 -13.21
C SER A 310 -18.46 -31.85 -14.70
N THR A 311 -19.52 -31.10 -15.03
CA THR A 311 -19.91 -30.76 -16.41
C THR A 311 -19.41 -29.39 -16.88
N THR A 312 -18.62 -28.68 -16.06
CA THR A 312 -18.15 -27.31 -16.35
C THR A 312 -16.94 -27.25 -17.29
N GLY A 313 -16.45 -28.41 -17.73
CA GLY A 313 -15.39 -28.54 -18.72
C GLY A 313 -14.08 -29.09 -18.16
N ASP A 314 -13.28 -29.63 -19.07
CA ASP A 314 -12.00 -30.27 -18.76
C ASP A 314 -10.86 -29.25 -18.78
N LEU A 315 -9.93 -29.42 -17.84
CA LEU A 315 -8.66 -28.72 -17.80
C LEU A 315 -7.56 -29.61 -18.37
N ILE A 316 -6.53 -29.00 -18.92
CA ILE A 316 -5.35 -29.73 -19.42
C ILE A 316 -4.31 -29.86 -18.32
N VAL A 317 -3.57 -30.96 -18.34
CA VAL A 317 -2.32 -31.09 -17.59
C VAL A 317 -1.20 -30.72 -18.55
N PRO A 318 -0.48 -29.60 -18.34
CA PRO A 318 0.62 -29.21 -19.21
C PRO A 318 1.79 -30.20 -19.08
N GLU A 319 2.60 -30.29 -20.14
CA GLU A 319 3.86 -31.04 -20.08
C GLU A 319 4.79 -30.42 -19.04
N THR A 320 5.40 -31.24 -18.19
CA THR A 320 6.35 -30.74 -17.19
C THR A 320 7.64 -30.25 -17.85
N ARG A 321 8.22 -29.18 -17.31
CA ARG A 321 9.57 -28.74 -17.68
C ARG A 321 10.67 -29.29 -16.78
N PHE A 322 10.31 -30.13 -15.82
CA PHE A 322 11.28 -30.76 -14.94
C PHE A 322 12.31 -31.59 -15.75
N GLY A 323 13.59 -31.46 -15.43
CA GLY A 323 14.70 -32.11 -16.12
C GLY A 323 15.21 -31.38 -17.37
N ASN A 324 14.62 -30.25 -17.75
CA ASN A 324 15.08 -29.40 -18.86
C ASN A 324 15.30 -27.94 -18.42
N PRO A 325 16.22 -27.69 -17.46
CA PRO A 325 16.38 -26.38 -16.86
C PRO A 325 16.92 -25.36 -17.87
N ARG A 326 16.31 -24.17 -17.87
CA ARG A 326 16.94 -22.98 -18.49
C ARG A 326 18.19 -22.53 -17.71
N GLN A 327 18.31 -22.90 -16.44
CA GLN A 327 19.42 -22.56 -15.53
C GLN A 327 19.83 -23.79 -14.69
N LYS A 328 21.05 -24.32 -14.89
CA LYS A 328 21.52 -25.56 -14.23
C LYS A 328 21.53 -25.53 -12.69
N TYR A 329 21.62 -24.34 -12.08
CA TYR A 329 21.67 -24.19 -10.62
C TYR A 329 20.28 -24.22 -9.96
N SER A 330 19.18 -24.02 -10.70
CA SER A 330 17.86 -23.82 -10.09
C SER A 330 17.10 -25.11 -9.82
N GLU A 331 17.56 -26.24 -10.35
CA GLU A 331 16.79 -27.47 -10.42
C GLU A 331 17.64 -28.69 -10.07
N ALA A 332 17.04 -29.67 -9.39
CA ALA A 332 17.63 -30.98 -9.14
C ALA A 332 17.61 -31.84 -10.41
N ASP A 333 18.55 -32.77 -10.52
CA ASP A 333 18.58 -33.71 -11.64
C ASP A 333 17.54 -34.84 -11.49
N GLU A 334 17.05 -35.08 -10.27
CA GLU A 334 16.06 -36.09 -9.94
C GLU A 334 14.98 -35.50 -9.04
N LEU A 335 13.72 -35.91 -9.24
CA LEU A 335 12.61 -35.53 -8.36
C LEU A 335 12.60 -36.45 -7.14
N ARG A 336 13.46 -36.16 -6.16
CA ARG A 336 13.67 -37.00 -4.97
C ARG A 336 13.71 -36.16 -3.70
N TYR A 337 12.86 -36.51 -2.74
CA TYR A 337 12.79 -35.87 -1.44
C TYR A 337 13.41 -36.76 -0.37
N LEU A 338 14.46 -36.28 0.30
CA LEU A 338 15.11 -36.97 1.41
C LEU A 338 14.17 -37.06 2.62
N SER A 339 14.26 -38.12 3.43
CA SER A 339 13.67 -38.08 4.79
C SER A 339 14.37 -36.99 5.63
N PRO A 340 13.74 -36.50 6.72
CA PRO A 340 14.41 -35.56 7.60
C PRO A 340 15.77 -36.03 8.11
N GLU A 341 15.91 -37.30 8.48
CA GLU A 341 17.16 -37.89 8.97
C GLU A 341 18.23 -37.90 7.88
N GLN A 342 17.85 -38.26 6.66
CA GLN A 342 18.76 -38.25 5.51
C GLN A 342 19.23 -36.84 5.17
N LEU A 343 18.33 -35.84 5.23
CA LEU A 343 18.67 -34.45 5.01
C LEU A 343 19.62 -33.93 6.11
N ILE A 344 19.33 -34.22 7.39
CA ILE A 344 20.20 -33.83 8.51
C ILE A 344 21.61 -34.40 8.33
N GLN A 345 21.74 -35.68 7.96
CA GLN A 345 23.04 -36.32 7.75
C GLN A 345 23.87 -35.70 6.62
N GLN A 346 23.22 -35.13 5.60
CA GLN A 346 23.88 -34.53 4.44
C GLN A 346 24.13 -33.01 4.61
N THR A 347 23.48 -32.39 5.60
CA THR A 347 23.60 -30.96 5.86
C THR A 347 24.82 -30.66 6.70
N LYS A 348 25.55 -29.60 6.35
CA LYS A 348 26.73 -29.12 7.08
C LYS A 348 26.34 -27.96 7.98
N VAL A 349 26.82 -28.02 9.23
CA VAL A 349 26.71 -26.95 10.24
C VAL A 349 28.08 -26.70 10.89
N PRO A 350 28.34 -25.51 11.47
CA PRO A 350 29.58 -25.24 12.18
C PRO A 350 29.84 -26.20 13.34
N ALA A 351 31.11 -26.35 13.73
CA ALA A 351 31.48 -27.18 14.88
C ALA A 351 30.76 -26.72 16.16
N GLY A 352 30.25 -27.67 16.94
CA GLY A 352 29.48 -27.41 18.16
C GLY A 352 27.99 -27.13 17.93
N PHE A 353 27.54 -26.97 16.68
CA PHE A 353 26.12 -26.88 16.34
C PHE A 353 25.54 -28.23 15.95
N GLU A 354 24.24 -28.39 16.17
CA GLU A 354 23.45 -29.56 15.78
C GLU A 354 22.10 -29.12 15.22
N MET A 355 21.70 -29.70 14.09
CA MET A 355 20.37 -29.53 13.49
C MET A 355 19.46 -30.69 13.91
N ARG A 356 18.28 -30.39 14.47
CA ARG A 356 17.29 -31.38 14.91
C ARG A 356 15.93 -31.13 14.27
N LEU A 357 15.24 -32.21 13.90
CA LEU A 357 13.85 -32.14 13.47
C LEU A 357 12.94 -31.87 14.67
N PHE A 358 11.98 -30.95 14.50
CA PHE A 358 10.91 -30.71 15.46
C PHE A 358 9.59 -31.36 15.03
N ALA A 359 9.19 -31.16 13.76
CA ALA A 359 7.95 -31.70 13.18
C ALA A 359 8.09 -31.84 11.67
N ASP A 360 7.38 -32.80 11.06
CA ASP A 360 7.24 -32.92 9.61
C ASP A 360 5.83 -33.35 9.17
N GLU A 361 5.62 -33.40 7.85
CA GLU A 361 4.35 -33.78 7.24
C GLU A 361 3.89 -35.22 7.57
N THR A 362 4.82 -36.09 7.98
CA THR A 362 4.51 -37.50 8.32
C THR A 362 3.97 -37.62 9.73
N MET A 363 4.37 -36.69 10.61
CA MET A 363 3.81 -36.52 11.95
C MET A 363 2.46 -35.80 11.89
N PHE A 364 2.36 -34.73 11.10
CA PHE A 364 1.17 -33.89 10.97
C PHE A 364 0.92 -33.49 9.51
N PRO A 365 -0.05 -34.10 8.81
CA PRO A 365 -0.36 -33.76 7.42
C PRO A 365 -0.74 -32.29 7.20
N GLU A 366 -1.20 -31.61 8.25
CA GLU A 366 -1.55 -30.18 8.23
C GLU A 366 -0.31 -29.27 8.07
N LEU A 367 0.89 -29.76 8.38
CA LEU A 367 2.16 -29.06 8.21
C LEU A 367 2.67 -29.15 6.75
N ALA A 368 1.81 -28.82 5.79
CA ALA A 368 2.18 -28.78 4.38
C ALA A 368 2.63 -27.37 3.99
N LYS A 369 3.78 -27.27 3.31
CA LYS A 369 4.27 -26.02 2.72
C LYS A 369 4.40 -24.86 3.73
N PRO A 370 5.20 -25.00 4.80
CA PRO A 370 5.42 -23.92 5.77
C PRO A 370 6.14 -22.74 5.10
N VAL A 371 5.62 -21.52 5.30
CA VAL A 371 6.19 -20.30 4.69
C VAL A 371 6.54 -19.19 5.68
N GLN A 372 5.94 -19.19 6.86
CA GLN A 372 6.28 -18.27 7.94
C GLN A 372 6.07 -18.93 9.30
N LEU A 373 6.91 -18.58 10.27
CA LEU A 373 6.90 -19.08 11.64
C LEU A 373 6.75 -17.91 12.61
N ASN A 374 6.12 -18.15 13.76
CA ASN A 374 6.14 -17.21 14.88
C ASN A 374 5.80 -17.92 16.20
N PHE A 375 6.01 -17.27 17.33
CA PHE A 375 5.68 -17.83 18.65
C PHE A 375 4.64 -17.00 19.36
N ASP A 376 3.61 -17.62 19.93
CA ASP A 376 2.60 -16.93 20.72
C ASP A 376 3.10 -16.57 22.14
N ASN A 377 2.25 -15.94 22.94
CA ASN A 377 2.57 -15.54 24.31
C ASN A 377 2.68 -16.72 25.31
N LYS A 378 2.29 -17.93 24.91
CA LYS A 378 2.50 -19.19 25.63
C LYS A 378 3.81 -19.88 25.21
N GLY A 379 4.50 -19.37 24.19
CA GLY A 379 5.74 -19.93 23.66
C GLY A 379 5.54 -21.08 22.68
N ARG A 380 4.32 -21.28 22.17
CA ARG A 380 4.00 -22.33 21.18
C ARG A 380 4.36 -21.85 19.78
N LEU A 381 4.79 -22.77 18.91
CA LEU A 381 5.14 -22.45 17.54
C LEU A 381 3.87 -22.37 16.68
N TRP A 382 3.72 -21.28 15.94
CA TRP A 382 2.68 -21.09 14.93
C TRP A 382 3.30 -21.09 13.54
N VAL A 383 2.61 -21.71 12.60
CA VAL A 383 3.11 -21.88 11.22
C VAL A 383 2.00 -21.57 10.21
N ALA A 384 2.32 -20.72 9.24
CA ALA A 384 1.51 -20.54 8.04
C ALA A 384 1.82 -21.64 7.02
N CYS A 385 0.82 -22.45 6.68
CA CYS A 385 0.90 -23.58 5.79
C CYS A 385 0.11 -23.29 4.51
N MET A 386 0.72 -23.52 3.36
CA MET A 386 0.21 -23.07 2.05
C MET A 386 0.15 -24.20 1.01
N PRO A 387 -0.62 -25.28 1.24
CA PRO A 387 -0.77 -26.39 0.30
C PRO A 387 -1.33 -25.97 -1.07
N THR A 388 -2.15 -24.92 -1.15
CA THR A 388 -2.75 -24.44 -2.40
C THR A 388 -1.73 -23.78 -3.35
N TYR A 389 -0.52 -23.47 -2.86
CA TYR A 389 0.49 -22.80 -3.66
C TYR A 389 0.82 -23.54 -4.97
N PRO A 390 1.01 -22.82 -6.10
CA PRO A 390 0.97 -21.36 -6.23
C PRO A 390 -0.42 -20.79 -6.48
N GLN A 391 -1.44 -21.62 -6.68
CA GLN A 391 -2.77 -21.18 -7.12
C GLN A 391 -3.81 -22.30 -7.03
N TRP A 392 -5.01 -21.97 -6.55
CA TRP A 392 -6.18 -22.85 -6.63
C TRP A 392 -6.51 -23.27 -8.07
N LYS A 393 -6.93 -24.51 -8.28
CA LYS A 393 -7.31 -25.07 -9.59
C LYS A 393 -8.84 -25.18 -9.71
N PRO A 394 -9.46 -24.63 -10.77
CA PRO A 394 -10.91 -24.68 -10.92
C PRO A 394 -11.50 -26.08 -10.99
N GLY A 395 -12.48 -26.34 -10.11
CA GLY A 395 -13.14 -27.63 -9.93
C GLY A 395 -12.61 -28.46 -8.76
N ASP A 396 -11.48 -28.06 -8.18
CA ASP A 396 -11.02 -28.62 -6.91
C ASP A 396 -11.80 -27.99 -5.74
N ALA A 397 -11.72 -28.58 -4.55
CA ALA A 397 -12.27 -27.99 -3.33
C ALA A 397 -11.70 -26.58 -3.10
N LYS A 398 -12.43 -25.74 -2.34
CA LYS A 398 -11.91 -24.41 -1.97
C LYS A 398 -10.58 -24.57 -1.21
N PRO A 399 -9.66 -23.60 -1.34
CA PRO A 399 -8.40 -23.59 -0.61
C PRO A 399 -8.60 -23.85 0.88
N ASP A 400 -7.71 -24.69 1.42
CA ASP A 400 -7.65 -25.05 2.83
C ASP A 400 -6.29 -24.67 3.44
N ASP A 401 -5.69 -23.56 2.95
CA ASP A 401 -4.47 -23.04 3.56
C ASP A 401 -4.76 -22.59 4.98
N ARG A 402 -3.77 -22.68 5.86
CA ARG A 402 -4.04 -22.74 7.30
C ARG A 402 -2.95 -22.16 8.18
N LEU A 403 -3.37 -21.71 9.37
CA LEU A 403 -2.49 -21.49 10.51
C LEU A 403 -2.58 -22.70 11.44
N VAL A 404 -1.44 -23.27 11.79
CA VAL A 404 -1.33 -24.37 12.77
C VAL A 404 -0.50 -23.98 13.97
N ILE A 405 -0.80 -24.60 15.11
CA ILE A 405 -0.09 -24.46 16.37
C ILE A 405 0.56 -25.80 16.69
N LEU A 406 1.88 -25.80 16.87
CA LEU A 406 2.68 -26.98 17.20
C LEU A 406 3.18 -26.89 18.64
N GLU A 407 3.02 -27.98 19.38
CA GLU A 407 3.38 -28.07 20.80
C GLU A 407 4.22 -29.32 21.08
N ASP A 408 5.22 -29.15 21.94
CA ASP A 408 6.01 -30.22 22.57
C ASP A 408 5.52 -30.35 24.02
N ALA A 409 4.44 -31.10 24.22
CA ALA A 409 3.77 -31.21 25.51
C ALA A 409 4.57 -32.10 26.48
N ASN A 410 5.37 -33.04 25.96
CA ASN A 410 6.18 -33.94 26.76
C ASN A 410 7.62 -33.44 27.03
N GLN A 411 8.03 -32.33 26.39
CA GLN A 411 9.34 -31.67 26.49
C GLN A 411 10.53 -32.53 26.01
N ASP A 412 10.30 -33.42 25.03
CA ASP A 412 11.35 -34.26 24.43
C ASP A 412 12.10 -33.58 23.27
N GLY A 413 11.65 -32.39 22.88
CA GLY A 413 12.20 -31.62 21.79
C GLY A 413 11.55 -31.88 20.43
N LYS A 414 10.42 -32.58 20.37
CA LYS A 414 9.62 -32.78 19.17
C LYS A 414 8.17 -32.37 19.41
N ALA A 415 7.47 -31.99 18.35
CA ALA A 415 6.04 -31.74 18.45
C ALA A 415 5.29 -33.06 18.66
N ASP A 416 4.36 -33.10 19.61
CA ASP A 416 3.44 -34.22 19.83
C ASP A 416 1.96 -33.82 19.59
N LYS A 417 1.70 -32.53 19.37
CA LYS A 417 0.38 -31.99 19.07
C LYS A 417 0.42 -30.93 17.97
N CYS A 418 -0.56 -31.00 17.06
CA CYS A 418 -0.83 -30.00 16.05
C CYS A 418 -2.31 -29.59 16.13
N THR A 419 -2.57 -28.31 16.37
CA THR A 419 -3.92 -27.73 16.37
C THR A 419 -4.07 -26.83 15.14
N VAL A 420 -5.13 -27.03 14.36
CA VAL A 420 -5.51 -26.11 13.28
C VAL A 420 -6.29 -24.95 13.88
N PHE A 421 -5.71 -23.75 13.85
CA PHE A 421 -6.35 -22.53 14.36
C PHE A 421 -7.39 -21.99 13.37
N TYR A 422 -7.06 -21.99 12.08
CA TYR A 422 -7.94 -21.56 10.99
C TYR A 422 -7.48 -22.13 9.65
N ASP A 423 -8.41 -22.64 8.83
CA ASP A 423 -8.13 -23.44 7.61
C ASP A 423 -8.90 -22.98 6.36
N LYS A 424 -9.34 -21.72 6.34
CA LYS A 424 -10.10 -21.16 5.21
C LYS A 424 -9.30 -20.09 4.46
N LEU A 425 -7.97 -20.12 4.56
CA LEU A 425 -7.09 -19.13 3.94
C LEU A 425 -6.76 -19.50 2.50
N HIS A 426 -6.30 -18.50 1.74
CA HIS A 426 -5.78 -18.65 0.40
C HIS A 426 -4.46 -17.90 0.23
N CYS A 427 -3.37 -18.67 0.13
CA CYS A 427 -1.99 -18.21 0.02
C CYS A 427 -1.56 -17.24 1.14
N PRO A 428 -1.55 -17.67 2.42
CA PRO A 428 -1.13 -16.83 3.54
C PRO A 428 0.39 -16.65 3.59
N THR A 429 0.85 -15.50 3.10
CA THR A 429 2.27 -15.12 2.98
C THR A 429 2.82 -14.34 4.18
N GLY A 430 1.97 -14.00 5.15
CA GLY A 430 2.28 -13.10 6.26
C GLY A 430 1.27 -13.21 7.40
N PHE A 431 1.73 -13.36 8.65
CA PHE A 431 0.92 -13.22 9.86
C PHE A 431 1.69 -12.63 11.06
N GLU A 432 0.97 -11.97 11.98
CA GLU A 432 1.48 -11.49 13.27
C GLU A 432 0.36 -11.41 14.32
N PHE A 433 0.72 -11.51 15.60
CA PHE A 433 -0.25 -11.44 16.70
C PHE A 433 -0.57 -9.99 17.07
N TRP A 434 -1.84 -9.73 17.35
CA TRP A 434 -2.33 -8.41 17.77
C TRP A 434 -3.62 -8.54 18.58
N ASN A 435 -3.79 -7.75 19.64
CA ASN A 435 -5.07 -7.61 20.37
C ASN A 435 -5.76 -8.95 20.77
N GLY A 436 -4.96 -9.94 21.19
CA GLY A 436 -5.42 -11.28 21.57
C GLY A 436 -5.81 -12.19 20.41
N GLY A 437 -5.59 -11.79 19.16
CA GLY A 437 -5.79 -12.57 17.95
C GLY A 437 -4.59 -12.50 17.00
N VAL A 438 -4.85 -12.73 15.72
CA VAL A 438 -3.84 -12.83 14.66
C VAL A 438 -4.27 -12.02 13.44
N LEU A 439 -3.38 -11.15 12.96
CA LEU A 439 -3.47 -10.53 11.64
C LEU A 439 -2.85 -11.48 10.63
N VAL A 440 -3.52 -11.77 9.52
CA VAL A 440 -3.03 -12.68 8.48
C VAL A 440 -3.43 -12.22 7.07
N VAL A 441 -2.52 -12.31 6.11
CA VAL A 441 -2.83 -12.11 4.69
C VAL A 441 -3.61 -13.31 4.17
N ASP A 442 -4.74 -13.04 3.53
CA ASP A 442 -5.58 -13.97 2.77
C ASP A 442 -5.84 -13.32 1.41
N GLN A 443 -4.93 -13.46 0.46
CA GLN A 443 -4.91 -12.58 -0.72
C GLN A 443 -6.27 -12.60 -1.45
N PRO A 444 -6.86 -11.41 -1.73
CA PRO A 444 -6.26 -10.07 -1.67
C PRO A 444 -6.58 -9.25 -0.39
N ARG A 445 -6.77 -9.93 0.73
CA ARG A 445 -7.26 -9.38 2.00
C ARG A 445 -6.25 -9.50 3.12
N LEU A 446 -6.44 -8.65 4.13
CA LEU A 446 -5.89 -8.81 5.47
C LEU A 446 -7.05 -9.13 6.41
N LEU A 447 -6.94 -10.24 7.14
CA LEU A 447 -7.91 -10.69 8.13
C LEU A 447 -7.39 -10.45 9.55
N PHE A 448 -8.31 -10.22 10.47
CA PHE A 448 -8.09 -10.40 11.91
C PHE A 448 -8.89 -11.62 12.37
N LEU A 449 -8.18 -12.58 12.97
CA LEU A 449 -8.72 -13.85 13.45
C LEU A 449 -8.54 -13.92 14.97
N LYS A 450 -9.58 -14.29 15.69
CA LYS A 450 -9.50 -14.40 17.15
C LYS A 450 -10.30 -15.59 17.66
N ASP A 451 -9.74 -16.22 18.68
CA ASP A 451 -10.40 -17.22 19.53
C ASP A 451 -10.99 -16.49 20.74
N THR A 452 -12.30 -16.57 20.92
CA THR A 452 -13.01 -15.93 22.04
C THR A 452 -13.46 -16.89 23.14
N ASP A 453 -13.30 -18.21 22.96
CA ASP A 453 -13.74 -19.23 23.93
C ASP A 453 -12.60 -20.08 24.52
N GLY A 454 -11.39 -19.96 23.98
CA GLY A 454 -10.15 -20.57 24.46
C GLY A 454 -9.89 -21.98 23.94
N ASP A 455 -10.58 -22.42 22.87
CA ASP A 455 -10.39 -23.74 22.26
C ASP A 455 -9.22 -23.80 21.24
N ASP A 456 -8.47 -22.70 21.08
CA ASP A 456 -7.41 -22.49 20.09
C ASP A 456 -7.92 -22.58 18.63
N LYS A 457 -9.14 -22.11 18.36
CA LYS A 457 -9.68 -21.91 17.00
C LYS A 457 -10.31 -20.53 16.85
N ALA A 458 -10.15 -19.95 15.67
CA ALA A 458 -10.77 -18.65 15.38
C ALA A 458 -12.29 -18.80 15.19
N ASP A 459 -13.06 -18.17 16.07
CA ASP A 459 -14.52 -18.03 16.00
C ASP A 459 -14.94 -16.61 15.59
N GLU A 460 -14.07 -15.62 15.78
CA GLU A 460 -14.20 -14.27 15.23
C GLU A 460 -13.31 -14.08 13.99
N VAL A 461 -13.92 -13.66 12.87
CA VAL A 461 -13.24 -13.40 11.60
C VAL A 461 -13.63 -12.02 11.08
N VAL A 462 -12.66 -11.09 11.07
CA VAL A 462 -12.85 -9.72 10.59
C VAL A 462 -12.04 -9.48 9.33
N HIS A 463 -12.72 -9.17 8.23
CA HIS A 463 -12.09 -8.73 6.97
C HIS A 463 -11.67 -7.27 7.06
N LEU A 464 -10.50 -7.00 7.66
CA LEU A 464 -10.01 -5.66 7.99
C LEU A 464 -9.83 -4.76 6.75
N MET A 465 -9.17 -5.30 5.73
CA MET A 465 -8.83 -4.53 4.53
C MET A 465 -8.73 -5.46 3.34
N ASP A 466 -9.37 -5.08 2.24
CA ASP A 466 -9.17 -5.69 0.93
C ASP A 466 -8.39 -4.69 0.06
N GLY A 467 -7.75 -5.17 -0.99
CA GLY A 467 -7.04 -4.33 -1.95
C GLY A 467 -5.57 -4.70 -2.12
N TRP A 468 -5.07 -5.64 -1.32
CA TRP A 468 -3.71 -6.14 -1.46
C TRP A 468 -3.52 -6.83 -2.81
N ALA A 469 -2.31 -6.72 -3.34
CA ALA A 469 -1.99 -7.25 -4.65
C ALA A 469 -2.20 -8.77 -4.72
N SER A 470 -2.82 -9.20 -5.82
CA SER A 470 -3.04 -10.60 -6.19
C SER A 470 -2.31 -10.95 -7.49
N ASP A 471 -1.48 -10.03 -7.97
CA ASP A 471 -0.79 -10.05 -9.25
C ASP A 471 0.24 -11.18 -9.37
N ASP A 472 0.97 -11.44 -8.28
CA ASP A 472 2.05 -12.40 -8.21
C ASP A 472 2.21 -12.85 -6.75
N THR A 473 1.95 -14.12 -6.47
CA THR A 473 2.02 -14.69 -5.11
C THR A 473 3.44 -14.68 -4.53
N HIS A 474 4.49 -14.43 -5.34
CA HIS A 474 5.84 -14.16 -4.84
C HIS A 474 6.07 -12.72 -4.43
N HIS A 475 5.40 -11.75 -5.06
CA HIS A 475 5.62 -10.33 -4.81
C HIS A 475 4.53 -9.70 -3.93
N THR A 476 3.50 -10.45 -3.56
CA THR A 476 2.43 -9.97 -2.68
C THR A 476 2.95 -9.60 -1.28
N CYS A 477 2.07 -8.97 -0.50
CA CYS A 477 2.33 -8.53 0.86
C CYS A 477 2.71 -9.72 1.76
N GLY A 478 3.85 -9.62 2.48
CA GLY A 478 4.35 -10.64 3.39
C GLY A 478 5.43 -10.11 4.33
N ALA A 479 6.23 -11.02 4.92
CA ALA A 479 7.35 -10.69 5.82
C ALA A 479 6.98 -9.71 6.95
N PHE A 480 6.02 -10.13 7.78
CA PHE A 480 5.43 -9.29 8.82
C PHE A 480 6.39 -9.11 9.98
N GLU A 481 6.61 -7.87 10.41
CA GLU A 481 7.50 -7.56 11.53
C GLU A 481 7.02 -6.31 12.28
N TRP A 482 6.84 -6.41 13.60
CA TRP A 482 6.55 -5.25 14.44
C TRP A 482 7.79 -4.37 14.63
N SER A 483 7.63 -3.07 14.37
CA SER A 483 8.55 -2.09 14.91
C SER A 483 8.47 -2.08 16.44
N HIS A 484 9.52 -1.60 17.10
CA HIS A 484 9.54 -1.57 18.56
C HIS A 484 8.39 -0.71 19.13
N GLY A 485 7.98 0.33 18.39
CA GLY A 485 6.86 1.21 18.72
C GLY A 485 5.47 0.70 18.39
N GLY A 486 5.31 -0.56 17.94
CA GLY A 486 4.00 -1.16 17.69
C GLY A 486 3.38 -0.87 16.31
N LYS A 487 4.18 -0.50 15.31
CA LYS A 487 3.71 -0.39 13.91
C LYS A 487 4.10 -1.64 13.13
N LEU A 488 3.17 -2.20 12.36
CA LEU A 488 3.39 -3.41 11.58
C LEU A 488 4.06 -3.06 10.25
N HIS A 489 5.22 -3.63 9.99
CA HIS A 489 5.91 -3.53 8.72
C HIS A 489 5.61 -4.77 7.87
N MET A 490 5.30 -4.55 6.59
CA MET A 490 4.99 -5.60 5.62
C MET A 490 5.67 -5.26 4.30
N LEU A 491 6.15 -6.26 3.59
CA LEU A 491 6.91 -6.08 2.35
C LEU A 491 6.10 -6.52 1.14
N GLU A 492 6.19 -5.77 0.05
CA GLU A 492 5.58 -6.08 -1.23
C GLU A 492 6.58 -5.80 -2.36
N GLY A 493 6.68 -6.67 -3.36
CA GLY A 493 7.55 -6.51 -4.51
C GLY A 493 7.01 -5.56 -5.58
N ILE A 494 7.79 -5.31 -6.64
CA ILE A 494 7.42 -4.37 -7.72
C ILE A 494 6.43 -4.92 -8.74
N ALA A 495 6.01 -6.18 -8.60
CA ALA A 495 5.19 -6.89 -9.57
C ALA A 495 3.70 -6.83 -9.23
N THR A 496 3.26 -5.72 -8.62
CA THR A 496 2.01 -5.65 -7.88
C THR A 496 1.19 -4.41 -8.19
N SER A 497 -0.13 -4.53 -7.97
CA SER A 497 -1.10 -3.46 -8.06
C SER A 497 -1.99 -3.46 -6.81
N THR A 498 -1.58 -2.72 -5.78
CA THR A 498 -2.32 -2.58 -4.53
C THR A 498 -3.25 -1.36 -4.54
N THR A 499 -4.51 -1.55 -4.14
CA THR A 499 -5.59 -0.56 -4.13
C THR A 499 -6.39 -0.67 -2.83
N LEU A 500 -5.91 -0.06 -1.75
CA LEU A 500 -6.50 -0.16 -0.42
C LEU A 500 -7.44 1.01 -0.15
N GLU A 501 -8.58 0.73 0.47
CA GLU A 501 -9.47 1.76 1.00
C GLU A 501 -9.30 1.82 2.52
N THR A 502 -9.17 3.03 3.08
CA THR A 502 -8.97 3.22 4.51
C THR A 502 -9.91 4.31 5.04
N PRO A 503 -10.10 4.41 6.37
CA PRO A 503 -10.80 5.55 6.99
C PRO A 503 -10.18 6.91 6.66
N TRP A 504 -8.92 6.92 6.22
CA TRP A 504 -8.15 8.11 5.87
C TRP A 504 -8.12 8.38 4.36
N GLY A 505 -8.85 7.58 3.56
CA GLY A 505 -8.91 7.68 2.12
C GLY A 505 -8.22 6.53 1.37
N PRO A 506 -8.24 6.58 0.03
CA PRO A 506 -7.65 5.53 -0.79
C PRO A 506 -6.12 5.58 -0.78
N HIS A 507 -5.47 4.42 -0.65
CA HIS A 507 -4.03 4.21 -0.86
C HIS A 507 -3.81 3.33 -2.08
N ARG A 508 -2.98 3.78 -3.04
CA ARG A 508 -2.73 3.05 -4.29
C ARG A 508 -1.24 2.94 -4.56
N SER A 509 -0.82 1.78 -5.06
CA SER A 509 0.55 1.52 -5.50
C SER A 509 0.53 0.64 -6.74
N TYR A 510 1.23 1.06 -7.80
CA TYR A 510 1.35 0.32 -9.04
C TYR A 510 2.82 0.17 -9.41
N GLY A 511 3.36 -1.02 -9.23
CA GLY A 511 4.72 -1.36 -9.63
C GLY A 511 5.85 -0.73 -8.81
N ALA A 512 5.54 0.05 -7.77
CA ALA A 512 6.56 0.68 -6.93
C ALA A 512 7.19 -0.32 -5.93
N GLY A 513 6.40 -1.28 -5.43
CA GLY A 513 6.79 -2.16 -4.33
C GLY A 513 7.23 -1.38 -3.09
N GLY A 514 7.85 -2.06 -2.13
CA GLY A 514 8.46 -1.44 -0.97
C GLY A 514 7.98 -2.02 0.35
N ALA A 515 8.10 -1.21 1.40
CA ALA A 515 7.63 -1.55 2.72
C ALA A 515 6.40 -0.71 3.07
N TYR A 516 5.34 -1.41 3.43
CA TYR A 516 4.14 -0.84 4.03
C TYR A 516 4.31 -0.79 5.54
N VAL A 517 3.84 0.30 6.14
CA VAL A 517 3.78 0.46 7.58
C VAL A 517 2.35 0.78 7.96
N MET A 518 1.73 -0.15 8.68
CA MET A 518 0.36 -0.07 9.14
C MET A 518 0.35 0.07 10.66
N ASP A 519 -0.53 0.93 11.14
CA ASP A 519 -0.92 0.95 12.54
C ASP A 519 -2.38 0.49 12.62
N PRO A 520 -2.66 -0.71 13.16
CA PRO A 520 -4.02 -1.24 13.23
C PRO A 520 -4.93 -0.49 14.22
N ARG A 521 -4.38 0.30 15.16
CA ARG A 521 -5.19 1.11 16.09
C ARG A 521 -5.73 2.36 15.43
N THR A 522 -4.93 3.03 14.59
CA THR A 522 -5.36 4.21 13.83
C THR A 522 -5.87 3.88 12.43
N MET A 523 -5.66 2.67 11.93
CA MET A 523 -5.93 2.25 10.55
C MET A 523 -5.18 3.08 9.48
N LYS A 524 -4.14 3.82 9.88
CA LYS A 524 -3.27 4.54 8.94
C LYS A 524 -2.31 3.57 8.29
N ILE A 525 -2.11 3.77 6.99
CA ILE A 525 -1.09 3.07 6.22
C ILE A 525 -0.20 4.07 5.50
N ARG A 526 1.10 3.78 5.50
CA ARG A 526 2.09 4.48 4.67
C ARG A 526 2.92 3.45 3.91
N GLN A 527 3.51 3.87 2.81
CA GLN A 527 4.43 3.06 2.03
C GLN A 527 5.73 3.83 1.81
N PHE A 528 6.85 3.13 1.81
CA PHE A 528 8.10 3.66 1.32
C PHE A 528 8.78 2.72 0.32
N SER A 529 9.32 3.31 -0.74
CA SER A 529 9.99 2.59 -1.83
C SER A 529 11.38 2.13 -1.40
N LEU A 530 11.83 1.01 -1.97
CA LEU A 530 13.13 0.40 -1.73
C LEU A 530 13.94 0.35 -3.04
N PRO A 531 14.61 1.46 -3.43
CA PRO A 531 15.36 1.52 -4.69
C PRO A 531 16.44 0.44 -4.77
N GLY A 532 16.55 -0.19 -5.94
CA GLY A 532 17.50 -1.29 -6.16
C GLY A 532 17.06 -2.63 -5.57
N GLN A 533 15.84 -2.73 -5.05
CA GLN A 533 15.20 -3.97 -4.59
C GLN A 533 13.89 -4.20 -5.35
N TYR A 534 13.47 -5.46 -5.51
CA TYR A 534 12.37 -5.81 -6.42
C TYR A 534 11.34 -6.79 -5.84
N ASN A 535 11.74 -7.66 -4.90
CA ASN A 535 10.89 -8.67 -4.28
C ASN A 535 11.35 -8.96 -2.84
N MET A 536 11.00 -8.09 -1.90
CA MET A 536 11.57 -8.09 -0.55
C MET A 536 10.83 -9.05 0.38
N TRP A 537 11.56 -9.95 1.03
CA TRP A 537 11.02 -11.06 1.85
C TRP A 537 11.65 -11.14 3.25
N CYS A 538 12.49 -10.17 3.61
CA CYS A 538 13.23 -10.15 4.87
C CYS A 538 13.03 -8.80 5.54
N TYR A 539 12.54 -8.78 6.78
CA TYR A 539 12.54 -7.59 7.62
C TYR A 539 12.86 -8.03 9.06
N VAL A 540 13.85 -7.41 9.69
CA VAL A 540 14.07 -7.57 11.13
C VAL A 540 14.66 -6.30 11.73
N PHE A 541 14.27 -5.97 12.96
CA PHE A 541 14.83 -4.84 13.71
C PHE A 541 15.96 -5.29 14.63
N ASN A 542 17.01 -4.48 14.75
CA ASN A 542 18.01 -4.66 15.79
C ASN A 542 17.47 -4.20 17.17
N GLY A 543 18.26 -4.39 18.23
CA GLY A 543 17.89 -4.04 19.61
C GLY A 543 17.64 -2.55 19.89
N TRP A 544 17.86 -1.66 18.92
CA TRP A 544 17.60 -0.21 19.01
C TRP A 544 16.49 0.27 18.06
N GLY A 545 15.73 -0.65 17.47
CA GLY A 545 14.63 -0.32 16.57
C GLY A 545 15.06 0.13 15.17
N GLN A 546 16.26 -0.23 14.73
CA GLN A 546 16.77 0.05 13.38
C GLN A 546 16.53 -1.17 12.48
N GLY A 547 15.78 -0.98 11.38
CA GLY A 547 15.30 -2.07 10.55
C GLY A 547 16.26 -2.42 9.40
N ILE A 548 16.52 -3.71 9.21
CA ILE A 548 17.22 -4.25 8.03
C ILE A 548 16.21 -4.94 7.13
N VAL A 549 16.18 -4.54 5.86
CA VAL A 549 15.24 -5.04 4.85
C VAL A 549 16.00 -5.73 3.72
N GLY A 550 15.59 -6.95 3.38
CA GLY A 550 16.27 -7.78 2.39
C GLY A 550 15.45 -8.13 1.18
N ASP A 551 16.11 -8.12 0.02
CA ASP A 551 15.54 -8.43 -1.28
C ASP A 551 15.75 -9.88 -1.70
N GLY A 552 14.68 -10.56 -2.09
CA GLY A 552 14.73 -11.91 -2.68
C GLY A 552 15.28 -11.94 -4.11
N THR A 553 15.27 -10.83 -4.84
CA THR A 553 15.70 -10.82 -6.25
C THR A 553 17.19 -10.54 -6.42
N THR A 554 17.67 -9.43 -5.87
CA THR A 554 19.05 -8.93 -5.94
C THR A 554 19.91 -9.41 -4.79
N ALA A 555 19.28 -9.88 -3.71
CA ALA A 555 19.95 -10.35 -2.51
C ALA A 555 20.80 -9.25 -1.86
N ASN A 556 20.21 -8.07 -1.74
CA ASN A 556 20.78 -6.92 -1.07
C ASN A 556 20.05 -6.68 0.26
N GLN A 557 20.76 -6.18 1.27
CA GLN A 557 20.21 -5.84 2.58
C GLN A 557 20.36 -4.33 2.82
N ALA A 558 19.24 -3.62 2.95
CA ALA A 558 19.21 -2.17 3.15
C ALA A 558 18.79 -1.81 4.58
N TRP A 559 19.28 -0.66 5.04
CA TRP A 559 18.80 -0.04 6.27
C TRP A 559 17.53 0.79 5.99
N ASP A 560 16.52 0.68 6.85
CA ASP A 560 15.18 1.26 6.62
C ASP A 560 15.10 2.78 6.86
N THR A 561 15.87 3.34 7.78
CA THR A 561 15.78 4.76 8.20
C THR A 561 15.90 5.72 7.03
N PRO A 562 16.93 5.64 6.16
CA PRO A 562 17.10 6.56 5.05
C PRO A 562 15.96 6.48 4.03
N LEU A 563 15.21 5.38 4.04
CA LEU A 563 14.18 5.08 3.05
C LEU A 563 12.77 5.44 3.56
N SER A 564 12.56 5.44 4.87
CA SER A 564 11.23 5.49 5.49
C SER A 564 10.70 6.89 5.83
N GLY A 565 11.30 7.93 5.26
CA GLY A 565 10.78 9.31 5.24
C GLY A 565 9.73 9.55 4.13
N ALA A 566 9.35 10.81 3.93
CA ALA A 566 8.48 11.24 2.85
C ALA A 566 9.07 10.84 1.47
N GLN A 567 8.19 10.39 0.57
CA GLN A 567 8.57 9.90 -0.75
C GLN A 567 8.73 11.06 -1.74
N PHE A 568 9.67 10.89 -2.68
CA PHE A 568 9.81 11.75 -3.86
C PHE A 568 10.35 10.92 -5.03
N GLY A 569 9.98 11.28 -6.26
CA GLY A 569 10.28 10.48 -7.45
C GLY A 569 11.75 10.45 -7.89
N GLY A 570 12.57 11.42 -7.46
CA GLY A 570 13.98 11.54 -7.83
C GLY A 570 14.96 10.74 -6.96
N ARG A 571 14.46 9.78 -6.17
CA ARG A 571 15.25 9.04 -5.18
C ARG A 571 16.30 8.17 -5.87
N ALA A 572 17.56 8.32 -5.44
CA ALA A 572 18.69 7.55 -5.95
C ALA A 572 18.77 6.16 -5.30
N GLY A 573 19.63 5.29 -5.84
CA GLY A 573 20.01 4.04 -5.17
C GLY A 573 20.77 4.29 -3.88
N LEU A 574 20.56 3.41 -2.89
CA LEU A 574 21.22 3.43 -1.59
C LEU A 574 22.38 2.41 -1.55
N ASN A 575 23.44 2.70 -0.79
CA ASN A 575 24.44 1.70 -0.44
C ASN A 575 23.80 0.67 0.50
N PHE A 576 23.93 -0.60 0.16
CA PHE A 576 23.45 -1.67 1.02
C PHE A 576 24.35 -1.85 2.24
N VAL A 577 23.76 -2.32 3.34
CA VAL A 577 24.51 -2.74 4.53
C VAL A 577 25.49 -3.85 4.13
N PHE A 578 25.04 -4.78 3.29
CA PHE A 578 25.86 -5.73 2.56
C PHE A 578 25.10 -6.31 1.36
N ASN A 579 25.84 -6.92 0.43
CA ASN A 579 25.29 -7.79 -0.59
C ASN A 579 25.52 -9.26 -0.20
N ASN A 580 24.67 -10.13 -0.72
CA ASN A 580 24.68 -11.55 -0.39
C ASN A 580 25.61 -12.38 -1.29
N GLU A 581 26.61 -11.77 -1.94
CA GLU A 581 27.52 -12.45 -2.89
C GLU A 581 26.77 -13.29 -3.97
N GLY A 582 25.58 -12.84 -4.39
CA GLY A 582 24.73 -13.51 -5.37
C GLY A 582 23.84 -14.63 -4.83
N MET A 583 23.90 -14.96 -3.53
CA MET A 583 23.03 -15.97 -2.89
C MET A 583 21.58 -15.49 -2.81
N ARG A 584 20.66 -16.19 -3.47
CA ARG A 584 19.27 -15.75 -3.64
C ARG A 584 18.32 -16.93 -3.86
N PRO A 585 17.01 -16.73 -3.69
CA PRO A 585 16.36 -15.64 -2.95
C PRO A 585 16.68 -15.69 -1.46
N ALA A 586 16.66 -14.51 -0.83
CA ALA A 586 16.60 -14.37 0.62
C ALA A 586 15.14 -14.46 1.07
N LEU A 587 14.83 -15.28 2.08
CA LEU A 587 13.50 -15.50 2.65
C LEU A 587 13.59 -15.46 4.18
N GLY A 588 12.94 -14.49 4.82
CA GLY A 588 13.03 -14.25 6.26
C GLY A 588 14.45 -13.90 6.73
N SER A 589 14.59 -13.29 7.90
CA SER A 589 15.90 -12.88 8.41
C SER A 589 15.92 -12.75 9.91
N GLU A 590 17.09 -12.94 10.52
CA GLU A 590 17.22 -12.93 11.96
C GLU A 590 18.59 -12.41 12.43
N PHE A 591 18.57 -11.69 13.55
CA PHE A 591 19.77 -11.41 14.33
C PHE A 591 20.04 -12.55 15.31
N LEU A 592 21.27 -13.04 15.32
CA LEU A 592 21.70 -14.15 16.15
C LEU A 592 22.08 -13.65 17.54
N VAL A 593 21.06 -13.50 18.41
CA VAL A 593 21.24 -13.09 19.81
C VAL A 593 20.57 -14.12 20.71
N SER A 594 21.36 -15.05 21.25
CA SER A 594 20.88 -16.16 22.06
C SER A 594 21.95 -16.69 23.00
N ARG A 595 21.60 -16.91 24.28
CA ARG A 595 22.51 -17.54 25.25
C ARG A 595 22.91 -18.97 24.88
N ASN A 596 22.06 -19.69 24.12
CA ASN A 596 22.41 -21.02 23.62
C ASN A 596 23.58 -20.97 22.64
N PHE A 597 23.71 -19.89 21.85
CA PHE A 597 24.76 -19.79 20.85
C PHE A 597 26.09 -19.34 21.46
N PRO A 598 27.24 -19.65 20.81
CA PRO A 598 28.55 -19.22 21.29
C PRO A 598 28.71 -17.71 21.23
N ASP A 599 29.57 -17.17 22.09
CA ASP A 599 29.81 -15.72 22.18
C ASP A 599 30.31 -15.13 20.85
N SER A 600 31.02 -15.92 20.05
CA SER A 600 31.51 -15.54 18.72
C SER A 600 30.42 -15.31 17.69
N VAL A 601 29.17 -15.71 17.96
CA VAL A 601 28.02 -15.60 17.04
C VAL A 601 27.09 -14.45 17.41
N GLN A 602 27.20 -13.90 18.62
CA GLN A 602 26.27 -12.89 19.13
C GLN A 602 26.28 -11.62 18.28
N GLY A 603 25.09 -11.18 17.86
CA GLY A 603 24.90 -9.97 17.04
C GLY A 603 25.19 -10.15 15.54
N GLN A 604 25.52 -11.37 15.09
CA GLN A 604 25.58 -11.70 13.66
C GLN A 604 24.17 -11.74 13.03
N PHE A 605 24.11 -11.76 11.71
CA PHE A 605 22.86 -11.76 10.94
C PHE A 605 22.78 -12.96 10.00
N THR A 606 21.58 -13.53 9.83
CA THR A 606 21.30 -14.61 8.88
C THR A 606 19.98 -14.39 8.14
N TYR A 607 19.79 -15.08 7.03
CA TYR A 607 18.52 -15.19 6.30
C TYR A 607 18.42 -16.59 5.67
N ALA A 608 17.25 -17.03 5.21
CA ALA A 608 17.16 -18.30 4.48
C ALA A 608 17.39 -18.13 2.98
N CYS A 609 18.31 -18.92 2.42
CA CYS A 609 18.62 -18.90 0.99
C CYS A 609 18.08 -20.13 0.28
N VAL A 610 17.14 -19.94 -0.65
CA VAL A 610 16.31 -21.04 -1.14
C VAL A 610 16.65 -21.58 -2.53
N ILE A 611 17.44 -20.94 -3.40
CA ILE A 611 17.73 -21.49 -4.76
C ILE A 611 19.16 -21.99 -4.93
N ASN A 612 20.16 -21.15 -4.69
CA ASN A 612 21.54 -21.43 -5.09
C ASN A 612 22.47 -21.82 -3.93
N MET A 613 22.03 -21.65 -2.68
CA MET A 613 22.76 -22.11 -1.49
C MET A 613 22.04 -23.22 -0.73
N ASN A 614 20.69 -23.23 -0.70
CA ASN A 614 19.89 -24.18 0.07
C ASN A 614 20.36 -24.24 1.55
N GLY A 615 20.33 -23.10 2.24
CA GLY A 615 20.92 -22.98 3.58
C GLY A 615 20.78 -21.60 4.21
N LEU A 616 21.51 -21.39 5.32
CA LEU A 616 21.53 -20.17 6.12
C LEU A 616 22.97 -19.59 6.18
N PRO A 617 23.28 -18.53 5.43
CA PRO A 617 24.57 -17.83 5.51
C PRO A 617 24.62 -16.87 6.71
N ARG A 618 25.81 -16.56 7.21
CA ARG A 618 25.99 -15.60 8.30
C ARG A 618 26.86 -14.39 7.95
N PHE A 619 26.50 -13.25 8.51
CA PHE A 619 27.11 -11.95 8.25
C PHE A 619 27.43 -11.21 9.55
N THR A 620 28.48 -10.39 9.53
CA THR A 620 28.64 -9.32 10.51
C THR A 620 27.73 -8.15 10.15
N VAL A 621 27.23 -7.43 11.15
CA VAL A 621 26.58 -6.13 10.98
C VAL A 621 27.09 -5.22 12.09
N GLY A 622 27.64 -4.07 11.71
CA GLY A 622 28.21 -3.12 12.65
C GLY A 622 28.07 -1.69 12.17
N ASP A 623 28.44 -0.76 13.04
CA ASP A 623 28.32 0.67 12.81
C ASP A 623 29.23 1.16 11.68
N ASN A 624 28.67 2.02 10.82
CA ASN A 624 29.39 2.72 9.77
C ASN A 624 28.86 4.16 9.69
N GLY A 625 29.46 5.05 10.49
CA GLY A 625 29.02 6.43 10.60
C GLY A 625 27.60 6.51 11.17
N GLY A 626 26.67 7.12 10.43
CA GLY A 626 25.27 7.19 10.80
C GLY A 626 24.50 5.88 10.67
N GLY A 627 24.98 4.96 9.83
CA GLY A 627 24.28 3.72 9.47
C GLY A 627 25.09 2.47 9.75
N TYR A 628 24.96 1.47 8.87
CA TYR A 628 25.48 0.12 9.09
C TYR A 628 26.28 -0.40 7.90
N ALA A 629 27.25 -1.27 8.17
CA ALA A 629 27.93 -2.08 7.17
C ALA A 629 28.13 -3.51 7.68
N GLY A 630 28.20 -4.46 6.75
CA GLY A 630 28.38 -5.87 7.06
C GLY A 630 29.16 -6.61 5.98
N ALA A 631 29.54 -7.84 6.29
CA ALA A 631 30.18 -8.74 5.34
C ALA A 631 29.88 -10.20 5.70
N ARG A 632 29.88 -11.07 4.69
CA ARG A 632 29.75 -12.52 4.91
C ARG A 632 30.96 -13.04 5.68
N LEU A 633 30.71 -13.85 6.70
CA LEU A 633 31.78 -14.49 7.47
C LEU A 633 32.48 -15.57 6.63
N LYS A 634 33.81 -15.64 6.81
CA LYS A 634 34.69 -16.58 6.11
C LYS A 634 35.63 -17.25 7.11
N ASN A 635 35.93 -18.52 6.85
CA ASN A 635 36.96 -19.27 7.55
C ASN A 635 38.37 -18.73 7.20
N ALA A 636 39.38 -19.19 7.94
CA ALA A 636 40.77 -18.79 7.72
C ALA A 636 41.29 -19.13 6.31
N ASP A 637 40.73 -20.14 5.64
CA ASP A 637 41.06 -20.54 4.27
C ASP A 637 40.27 -19.74 3.20
N GLY A 638 39.46 -18.77 3.62
CA GLY A 638 38.62 -17.95 2.74
C GLY A 638 37.30 -18.60 2.31
N SER A 639 37.04 -19.85 2.71
CA SER A 639 35.74 -20.49 2.46
C SER A 639 34.63 -19.84 3.29
N PRO A 640 33.37 -19.85 2.81
CA PRO A 640 32.25 -19.37 3.60
C PRO A 640 32.09 -20.11 4.92
N ASP A 641 31.84 -19.34 5.96
CA ASP A 641 31.56 -19.86 7.29
C ASP A 641 30.06 -19.73 7.55
N ASP A 642 29.24 -20.60 6.95
CA ASP A 642 27.76 -20.51 6.98
C ASP A 642 27.16 -21.28 8.17
N LEU A 643 25.95 -20.93 8.63
CA LEU A 643 25.26 -21.67 9.70
C LEU A 643 24.71 -23.02 9.23
N ILE A 644 24.14 -23.07 8.03
CA ILE A 644 23.57 -24.27 7.44
C ILE A 644 23.89 -24.30 5.95
N ARG A 645 24.37 -25.43 5.44
CA ARG A 645 24.56 -25.64 4.01
C ARG A 645 24.17 -27.06 3.60
N SER A 646 23.31 -27.18 2.61
CA SER A 646 22.91 -28.45 2.00
C SER A 646 23.19 -28.43 0.49
N ASP A 647 23.56 -29.59 -0.05
CA ASP A 647 23.63 -29.80 -1.50
C ASP A 647 22.30 -30.34 -2.07
N ASP A 648 21.31 -30.64 -1.22
CA ASP A 648 19.96 -31.03 -1.64
C ASP A 648 19.17 -29.80 -2.11
N LYS A 649 18.94 -29.73 -3.42
CA LYS A 649 18.16 -28.67 -4.03
C LYS A 649 16.68 -28.73 -3.67
N HIS A 650 16.14 -29.77 -3.01
CA HIS A 650 14.76 -29.76 -2.52
C HIS A 650 14.61 -29.12 -1.14
N PHE A 651 15.70 -28.96 -0.39
CA PHE A 651 15.70 -28.27 0.89
C PHE A 651 15.57 -26.76 0.68
N ARG A 652 14.46 -26.18 1.13
CA ARG A 652 14.10 -24.78 0.93
C ARG A 652 13.82 -24.16 2.31
N PRO A 653 14.87 -23.75 3.04
CA PRO A 653 14.68 -23.18 4.37
C PRO A 653 13.85 -21.89 4.29
N ALA A 654 13.01 -21.66 5.29
CA ALA A 654 12.13 -20.50 5.35
C ALA A 654 12.10 -19.92 6.77
N ASP A 655 12.09 -18.59 6.82
CA ASP A 655 11.78 -17.78 8.01
C ASP A 655 12.54 -18.19 9.30
N PRO A 656 13.86 -17.99 9.33
CA PRO A 656 14.66 -18.29 10.50
C PRO A 656 14.30 -17.33 11.65
N GLN A 657 14.11 -17.85 12.86
CA GLN A 657 13.78 -17.05 14.05
C GLN A 657 14.39 -17.63 15.33
N ILE A 658 14.87 -16.77 16.24
CA ILE A 658 15.26 -17.22 17.59
C ILE A 658 14.00 -17.50 18.43
N GLY A 659 13.82 -18.78 18.78
CA GLY A 659 12.68 -19.27 19.55
C GLY A 659 12.75 -18.95 21.05
N PRO A 660 11.68 -19.21 21.81
CA PRO A 660 11.65 -19.01 23.26
C PRO A 660 12.70 -19.81 24.04
N ASP A 661 13.14 -20.95 23.48
CA ASP A 661 14.19 -21.82 24.03
C ASP A 661 15.61 -21.37 23.67
N GLY A 662 15.75 -20.28 22.90
CA GLY A 662 17.03 -19.76 22.42
C GLY A 662 17.62 -20.52 21.22
N ALA A 663 16.98 -21.58 20.71
CA ALA A 663 17.41 -22.20 19.47
C ALA A 663 17.02 -21.32 18.26
N LEU A 664 17.67 -21.53 17.11
CA LEU A 664 17.24 -20.95 15.85
C LEU A 664 16.28 -21.92 15.15
N TRP A 665 15.03 -21.52 15.01
CA TRP A 665 13.96 -22.28 14.37
C TRP A 665 13.81 -21.84 12.91
N PHE A 666 13.45 -22.76 12.02
CA PHE A 666 13.14 -22.45 10.63
C PHE A 666 12.30 -23.56 10.00
N GLY A 667 11.50 -23.20 8.99
CA GLY A 667 10.76 -24.14 8.17
C GLY A 667 11.58 -24.69 7.02
N ASP A 668 11.18 -25.82 6.47
CA ASP A 668 11.59 -26.31 5.16
C ASP A 668 10.34 -26.50 4.30
N TRP A 669 10.24 -25.69 3.25
CA TRP A 669 9.15 -25.74 2.30
C TRP A 669 9.21 -26.99 1.40
N ALA A 670 10.35 -27.70 1.39
CA ALA A 670 10.59 -29.00 0.75
C ALA A 670 10.00 -29.06 -0.67
N ASN A 671 10.59 -28.32 -1.61
CA ASN A 671 9.99 -28.09 -2.92
C ASN A 671 10.97 -28.19 -4.10
N ALA A 672 10.58 -28.96 -5.11
CA ALA A 672 11.30 -29.09 -6.37
C ALA A 672 11.09 -27.85 -7.26
N LEU A 673 9.83 -27.43 -7.40
CA LEU A 673 9.41 -26.40 -8.36
C LEU A 673 9.09 -25.07 -7.67
N ILE A 674 10.04 -24.13 -7.70
CA ILE A 674 9.86 -22.83 -7.03
C ILE A 674 9.15 -21.81 -7.94
N GLY A 675 9.60 -21.66 -9.19
CA GLY A 675 9.25 -20.51 -10.02
C GLY A 675 7.94 -20.64 -10.82
N HIS A 676 7.34 -19.49 -11.13
CA HIS A 676 6.14 -19.37 -11.98
C HIS A 676 6.47 -19.08 -13.45
N MET A 677 7.64 -18.50 -13.72
CA MET A 677 8.11 -18.25 -15.10
C MET A 677 8.69 -19.49 -15.76
N GLN A 678 9.26 -20.39 -14.94
CA GLN A 678 9.97 -21.58 -15.38
C GLN A 678 9.03 -22.77 -15.53
N TYR A 679 8.00 -22.85 -14.68
CA TYR A 679 7.04 -23.96 -14.63
C TYR A 679 5.61 -23.43 -14.63
N SER A 680 4.71 -24.09 -15.36
CA SER A 680 3.28 -23.83 -15.31
C SER A 680 2.79 -23.93 -13.87
N GLN A 681 1.82 -23.11 -13.48
CA GLN A 681 1.10 -23.24 -12.20
C GLN A 681 0.36 -24.59 -12.09
N ARG A 682 0.19 -25.30 -13.21
CA ARG A 682 -0.44 -26.63 -13.30
C ARG A 682 0.54 -27.77 -13.60
N ASP A 683 1.84 -27.52 -13.49
CA ASP A 683 2.85 -28.58 -13.66
C ASP A 683 2.56 -29.75 -12.69
N PRO A 684 2.46 -31.00 -13.18
CA PRO A 684 2.08 -32.15 -12.35
C PRO A 684 3.11 -32.48 -11.26
N ASN A 685 4.33 -31.93 -11.33
CA ASN A 685 5.37 -32.12 -10.33
C ASN A 685 5.35 -31.05 -9.22
N ARG A 686 4.35 -30.16 -9.17
CA ARG A 686 4.17 -29.26 -8.03
C ARG A 686 3.78 -30.06 -6.80
N ASP A 687 4.57 -29.90 -5.73
CA ASP A 687 4.31 -30.56 -4.47
C ASP A 687 3.43 -29.70 -3.58
N HIS A 688 2.42 -30.32 -3.00
CA HIS A 688 1.39 -29.68 -2.16
C HIS A 688 1.35 -30.22 -0.73
N THR A 689 2.21 -31.19 -0.38
CA THR A 689 2.04 -31.98 0.85
C THR A 689 3.23 -31.95 1.80
N ARG A 690 4.45 -31.64 1.33
CA ARG A 690 5.65 -31.71 2.18
C ARG A 690 5.88 -30.43 2.97
N GLY A 691 6.41 -30.56 4.18
CA GLY A 691 6.72 -29.43 5.03
C GLY A 691 7.34 -29.87 6.35
N ARG A 692 8.39 -29.17 6.79
CA ARG A 692 9.16 -29.57 7.98
C ARG A 692 9.54 -28.36 8.80
N ILE A 693 9.78 -28.59 10.08
CA ILE A 693 10.30 -27.60 11.03
C ILE A 693 11.57 -28.17 11.67
N TYR A 694 12.64 -27.39 11.61
CA TYR A 694 13.93 -27.73 12.20
C TYR A 694 14.36 -26.70 13.24
N ARG A 695 15.28 -27.14 14.10
CA ARG A 695 16.00 -26.30 15.06
C ARG A 695 17.48 -26.46 14.88
N LEU A 696 18.22 -25.36 14.94
CA LEU A 696 19.67 -25.32 15.05
C LEU A 696 20.05 -24.84 16.45
N LEU A 697 20.85 -25.62 17.16
CA LEU A 697 21.24 -25.37 18.55
C LEU A 697 22.69 -25.79 18.82
N CYS A 698 23.26 -25.31 19.93
CA CYS A 698 24.55 -25.77 20.45
C CYS A 698 24.34 -26.69 21.66
N PRO A 699 24.53 -28.03 21.53
CA PRO A 699 24.18 -28.98 22.58
C PRO A 699 25.03 -28.83 23.86
N ASP A 700 26.26 -28.36 23.70
CA ASP A 700 27.20 -28.14 24.82
C ASP A 700 26.84 -26.91 25.68
N ARG A 701 25.83 -26.13 25.26
CA ARG A 701 25.27 -25.01 26.00
C ARG A 701 23.81 -25.30 26.31
N PRO A 702 23.31 -25.00 27.52
CA PRO A 702 21.91 -25.24 27.84
C PRO A 702 21.00 -24.43 26.91
N LEU A 703 19.82 -24.97 26.60
CA LEU A 703 18.73 -24.17 26.06
C LEU A 703 18.30 -23.12 27.10
N THR A 704 17.85 -21.98 26.63
CA THR A 704 17.33 -20.93 27.49
C THR A 704 15.96 -21.36 28.05
N PRO A 705 15.70 -21.22 29.36
CA PRO A 705 14.34 -21.41 29.89
C PRO A 705 13.36 -20.47 29.19
N ALA A 706 12.27 -21.02 28.65
CA ALA A 706 11.30 -20.23 27.90
C ALA A 706 10.67 -19.14 28.78
N VAL A 707 10.81 -17.88 28.36
CA VAL A 707 10.17 -16.72 29.01
C VAL A 707 8.89 -16.37 28.26
N THR A 708 7.76 -16.83 28.81
CA THR A 708 6.41 -16.61 28.27
C THR A 708 5.71 -15.43 28.94
N GLN A 709 4.71 -14.86 28.28
CA GLN A 709 3.96 -13.70 28.78
C GLN A 709 2.56 -14.07 29.29
N PHE A 710 2.02 -15.20 28.84
CA PHE A 710 0.69 -15.68 29.23
C PHE A 710 0.53 -15.75 30.76
N GLY A 711 -0.60 -15.24 31.26
CA GLY A 711 -0.96 -15.26 32.68
C GLY A 711 -0.19 -14.27 33.58
N LYS A 712 0.72 -13.47 33.04
CA LYS A 712 1.52 -12.49 33.81
C LYS A 712 0.92 -11.09 33.82
N SER A 713 1.19 -10.33 34.88
CA SER A 713 0.82 -8.91 34.97
C SER A 713 1.68 -8.05 34.02
N ALA A 714 1.22 -6.82 33.73
CA ALA A 714 2.00 -5.87 32.94
C ALA A 714 3.38 -5.59 33.59
N GLU A 715 3.45 -5.46 34.92
CA GLU A 715 4.70 -5.28 35.67
C GLU A 715 5.67 -6.44 35.51
N GLU A 716 5.17 -7.68 35.56
CA GLU A 716 5.98 -8.88 35.36
C GLU A 716 6.51 -8.97 33.93
N ILE A 717 5.71 -8.55 32.93
CA ILE A 717 6.13 -8.54 31.52
C ILE A 717 7.15 -7.43 31.25
N LEU A 718 7.01 -6.26 31.87
CA LEU A 718 7.99 -5.17 31.75
C LEU A 718 9.40 -5.60 32.19
N GLN A 719 9.51 -6.49 33.17
CA GLN A 719 10.83 -7.03 33.56
C GLN A 719 11.49 -7.87 32.46
N GLN A 720 10.71 -8.47 31.56
CA GLN A 720 11.21 -9.30 30.47
C GLN A 720 11.92 -8.47 29.39
N LEU A 721 11.77 -7.15 29.39
CA LEU A 721 12.53 -6.22 28.54
C LEU A 721 14.02 -6.16 28.91
N ARG A 722 14.42 -6.80 30.02
CA ARG A 722 15.81 -7.01 30.43
C ARG A 722 16.42 -8.30 29.89
N GLU A 723 15.63 -9.23 29.33
CA GLU A 723 16.13 -10.51 28.81
C GLU A 723 17.19 -10.31 27.74
N TYR A 724 18.12 -11.25 27.59
CA TYR A 724 19.21 -11.11 26.62
C TYR A 724 18.71 -11.26 25.17
N GLU A 725 17.83 -12.24 24.93
CA GLU A 725 17.26 -12.56 23.63
C GLU A 725 16.32 -11.46 23.15
N TRP A 726 16.65 -10.84 22.02
CA TRP A 726 15.84 -9.76 21.44
C TRP A 726 14.42 -10.21 21.08
N ARG A 727 14.25 -11.45 20.62
CA ARG A 727 12.93 -12.03 20.33
C ARG A 727 12.06 -12.22 21.58
N THR A 728 12.64 -12.35 22.78
CA THR A 728 11.86 -12.33 24.02
C THR A 728 11.34 -10.92 24.33
N ARG A 729 12.18 -9.89 24.18
CA ARG A 729 11.75 -8.49 24.32
C ARG A 729 10.68 -8.13 23.29
N TYR A 730 10.81 -8.63 22.07
CA TYR A 730 9.83 -8.49 21.00
C TYR A 730 8.44 -9.00 21.40
N ARG A 731 8.37 -10.25 21.88
CA ARG A 731 7.12 -10.86 22.36
C ARG A 731 6.54 -10.11 23.56
N ALA A 732 7.38 -9.63 24.47
CA ALA A 732 6.96 -8.80 25.60
C ALA A 732 6.33 -7.47 25.15
N ARG A 733 6.96 -6.74 24.21
CA ARG A 733 6.39 -5.51 23.62
C ARG A 733 5.07 -5.79 22.90
N ARG A 734 5.00 -6.84 22.08
CA ARG A 734 3.79 -7.22 21.34
C ARG A 734 2.62 -7.55 22.28
N GLU A 735 2.88 -8.28 23.36
CA GLU A 735 1.87 -8.57 24.39
C GLU A 735 1.38 -7.29 25.06
N LEU A 736 2.29 -6.41 25.52
CA LEU A 736 1.92 -5.15 26.16
C LEU A 736 1.13 -4.24 25.21
N HIS A 737 1.53 -4.17 23.93
CA HIS A 737 0.81 -3.44 22.90
C HIS A 737 -0.63 -3.95 22.74
N GLY A 738 -0.89 -5.25 22.89
CA GLY A 738 -2.24 -5.82 22.79
C GLY A 738 -3.15 -5.55 23.98
N ARG A 739 -2.63 -5.04 25.10
CA ARG A 739 -3.40 -4.84 26.34
C ARG A 739 -4.07 -3.45 26.43
N PRO A 740 -5.05 -3.26 27.34
CA PRO A 740 -5.64 -1.96 27.60
C PRO A 740 -4.63 -0.92 28.12
N SER A 741 -4.67 0.29 27.58
CA SER A 741 -3.73 1.37 27.97
C SER A 741 -3.84 1.75 29.46
N ASN A 742 -5.03 1.62 30.06
CA ASN A 742 -5.27 1.92 31.48
C ASN A 742 -4.67 0.87 32.44
N GLU A 743 -4.25 -0.30 31.94
CA GLU A 743 -3.44 -1.27 32.68
C GLU A 743 -1.94 -1.00 32.47
N VAL A 744 -1.53 -0.85 31.20
CA VAL A 744 -0.10 -0.83 30.82
C VAL A 744 0.60 0.46 31.22
N LEU A 745 0.01 1.63 30.96
CA LEU A 745 0.69 2.92 31.19
C LEU A 745 0.99 3.19 32.67
N PRO A 746 0.09 2.89 33.63
CA PRO A 746 0.43 2.95 35.06
C PRO A 746 1.58 2.00 35.45
N ALA A 747 1.60 0.78 34.92
CA ALA A 747 2.67 -0.18 35.17
C ALA A 747 4.01 0.31 34.63
N VAL A 748 4.04 0.91 33.43
CA VAL A 748 5.22 1.57 32.85
C VAL A 748 5.73 2.68 33.77
N ALA A 749 4.85 3.55 34.26
CA ALA A 749 5.23 4.64 35.16
C ALA A 749 5.81 4.14 36.49
N ALA A 750 5.27 3.06 37.05
CA ALA A 750 5.81 2.42 38.26
C ALA A 750 7.18 1.77 37.98
N TRP A 751 7.31 1.07 36.85
CA TRP A 751 8.56 0.42 36.45
C TRP A 751 9.69 1.43 36.24
N LEU A 752 9.42 2.55 35.55
CA LEU A 752 10.38 3.64 35.35
C LEU A 752 10.93 4.20 36.67
N LYS A 753 10.09 4.36 37.70
CA LYS A 753 10.51 4.82 39.04
C LYS A 753 11.42 3.81 39.75
N SER A 754 11.31 2.53 39.40
CA SER A 754 12.15 1.47 39.99
C SER A 754 13.52 1.33 39.33
N LEU A 755 13.75 1.96 38.17
CA LEU A 755 15.00 1.83 37.44
C LEU A 755 16.17 2.51 38.19
N ASN A 756 17.30 1.81 38.26
CA ASN A 756 18.53 2.33 38.82
C ASN A 756 19.24 3.23 37.78
N PRO A 757 19.47 4.53 38.05
CA PRO A 757 20.19 5.42 37.11
C PRO A 757 21.65 5.05 36.86
N GLN A 758 22.23 4.16 37.68
CA GLN A 758 23.57 3.61 37.50
C GLN A 758 23.59 2.30 36.69
N ASP A 759 22.43 1.77 36.28
CA ASP A 759 22.33 0.61 35.40
C ASP A 759 22.92 0.95 34.02
N PRO A 760 23.87 0.18 33.46
CA PRO A 760 24.40 0.44 32.11
C PRO A 760 23.31 0.42 31.02
N GLU A 761 22.21 -0.29 31.25
CA GLU A 761 21.07 -0.36 30.34
C GLU A 761 20.03 0.75 30.58
N PHE A 762 20.28 1.71 31.49
CA PHE A 762 19.31 2.72 31.92
C PHE A 762 18.70 3.51 30.74
N ASP A 763 19.52 3.95 29.79
CA ASP A 763 19.04 4.66 28.60
C ASP A 763 18.18 3.76 27.70
N ARG A 764 18.56 2.49 27.51
CA ARG A 764 17.79 1.53 26.73
C ARG A 764 16.45 1.22 27.38
N LEU A 765 16.42 0.98 28.69
CA LEU A 765 15.18 0.64 29.40
C LEU A 765 14.17 1.80 29.42
N ARG A 766 14.66 3.05 29.51
CA ARG A 766 13.81 4.23 29.31
C ARG A 766 13.27 4.33 27.87
N THR A 767 14.07 3.91 26.89
CA THR A 767 13.63 3.82 25.48
C THR A 767 12.57 2.74 25.29
N GLU A 768 12.71 1.58 25.94
CA GLU A 768 11.67 0.53 25.94
C GLU A 768 10.34 1.04 26.47
N ALA A 769 10.35 1.82 27.55
CA ALA A 769 9.15 2.46 28.07
C ALA A 769 8.52 3.43 27.06
N LEU A 770 9.32 4.22 26.33
CA LEU A 770 8.82 5.11 25.28
C LEU A 770 8.20 4.34 24.11
N TRP A 771 8.80 3.22 23.69
CA TRP A 771 8.22 2.38 22.63
C TRP A 771 6.87 1.78 23.03
N ILE A 772 6.72 1.36 24.29
CA ILE A 772 5.44 0.90 24.80
C ILE A 772 4.43 2.06 24.81
N GLN A 773 4.79 3.22 25.36
CA GLN A 773 3.95 4.42 25.33
C GLN A 773 3.54 4.83 23.90
N GLN A 774 4.45 4.72 22.94
CA GLN A 774 4.18 4.95 21.52
C GLN A 774 3.10 4.02 20.99
N SER A 775 3.18 2.71 21.30
CA SER A 775 2.18 1.72 20.87
C SER A 775 0.78 1.96 21.45
N HIS A 776 0.65 2.82 22.46
CA HIS A 776 -0.61 3.27 23.05
C HIS A 776 -0.98 4.72 22.67
N HIS A 777 -0.19 5.37 21.80
CA HIS A 777 -0.32 6.79 21.42
C HIS A 777 -0.42 7.77 22.60
N GLN A 778 0.27 7.46 23.70
CA GLN A 778 0.26 8.26 24.93
C GLN A 778 1.67 8.38 25.47
N LEU A 779 2.43 9.31 24.89
CA LEU A 779 3.81 9.59 25.28
C LEU A 779 3.89 10.49 26.51
N ASP A 780 4.79 10.17 27.43
CA ASP A 780 5.23 11.08 28.47
C ASP A 780 6.26 12.06 27.89
N ALA A 781 5.87 13.33 27.74
CA ALA A 781 6.71 14.38 27.18
C ALA A 781 8.01 14.60 27.98
N ALA A 782 7.98 14.45 29.31
CA ALA A 782 9.17 14.61 30.14
C ALA A 782 10.14 13.44 29.95
N LEU A 783 9.61 12.22 29.85
CA LEU A 783 10.42 11.05 29.52
C LEU A 783 11.05 11.21 28.12
N LEU A 784 10.25 11.57 27.11
CA LEU A 784 10.72 11.78 25.74
C LEU A 784 11.88 12.79 25.71
N GLN A 785 11.71 13.95 26.35
CA GLN A 785 12.75 14.98 26.42
C GLN A 785 14.01 14.48 27.14
N SER A 786 13.85 13.67 28.20
CA SER A 786 14.99 13.11 28.94
C SER A 786 15.78 12.08 28.13
N VAL A 787 15.12 11.33 27.25
CA VAL A 787 15.78 10.36 26.36
C VAL A 787 16.40 11.07 25.17
N LEU A 788 15.76 12.11 24.61
CA LEU A 788 16.33 12.95 23.55
C LEU A 788 17.63 13.67 23.95
N THR A 789 17.95 13.71 25.25
CA THR A 789 19.14 14.40 25.79
C THR A 789 20.08 13.49 26.58
N CYS A 790 19.85 12.17 26.56
CA CYS A 790 20.70 11.20 27.26
C CYS A 790 22.06 10.99 26.56
N GLN A 791 22.97 10.25 27.21
CA GLN A 791 24.32 10.04 26.70
C GLN A 791 24.35 9.06 25.51
N THR A 792 23.49 8.04 25.54
CA THR A 792 23.46 6.99 24.52
C THR A 792 22.85 7.48 23.21
N ALA A 793 23.65 7.55 22.15
CA ALA A 793 23.19 8.06 20.85
C ALA A 793 22.05 7.23 20.23
N ASP A 794 22.05 5.91 20.43
CA ASP A 794 20.98 5.05 19.94
C ASP A 794 19.63 5.32 20.61
N ALA A 795 19.63 5.56 21.92
CA ALA A 795 18.43 5.95 22.65
C ALA A 795 17.88 7.30 22.12
N ARG A 796 18.77 8.27 21.86
CA ARG A 796 18.37 9.54 21.21
C ARG A 796 17.80 9.30 19.81
N ALA A 797 18.44 8.47 18.99
CA ALA A 797 17.98 8.17 17.63
C ALA A 797 16.60 7.49 17.64
N ALA A 798 16.37 6.54 18.56
CA ALA A 798 15.07 5.91 18.76
C ALA A 798 14.01 6.93 19.19
N ALA A 799 14.31 7.83 20.13
CA ALA A 799 13.39 8.89 20.54
C ALA A 799 13.05 9.87 19.41
N VAL A 800 14.01 10.19 18.54
CA VAL A 800 13.78 10.99 17.32
C VAL A 800 12.85 10.27 16.34
N ARG A 801 13.03 8.95 16.15
CA ARG A 801 12.10 8.13 15.34
C ARG A 801 10.68 8.17 15.93
N ILE A 802 10.54 8.03 17.25
CA ILE A 802 9.24 8.12 17.95
C ILE A 802 8.60 9.49 17.68
N ALA A 803 9.34 10.59 17.84
CA ALA A 803 8.83 11.93 17.59
C ALA A 803 8.35 12.12 16.13
N ALA A 804 9.08 11.59 15.14
CA ALA A 804 8.69 11.64 13.74
C ALA A 804 7.44 10.79 13.43
N ASP A 805 7.32 9.64 14.08
CA ASP A 805 6.25 8.69 13.86
C ASP A 805 4.95 9.09 14.58
N GLU A 806 5.04 9.85 15.67
CA GLU A 806 3.92 10.43 16.43
C GLU A 806 3.68 11.91 16.10
N ARG A 807 4.18 12.40 14.95
CA ARG A 807 4.04 13.80 14.50
C ARG A 807 2.60 14.34 14.43
N ASP A 808 1.61 13.46 14.28
CA ASP A 808 0.21 13.84 14.19
C ASP A 808 -0.40 14.14 15.59
N SER A 809 0.19 13.58 16.66
CA SER A 809 -0.24 13.77 18.05
C SER A 809 0.69 14.68 18.86
N LEU A 810 1.97 14.77 18.47
CA LEU A 810 2.97 15.67 19.08
C LEU A 810 3.02 17.02 18.35
N THR A 811 2.51 18.07 19.00
CA THR A 811 2.42 19.41 18.41
C THR A 811 3.77 20.10 18.21
N ASP A 812 4.80 19.72 18.95
CA ASP A 812 6.16 20.26 18.90
C ASP A 812 7.17 19.30 18.22
N ALA A 813 6.70 18.26 17.54
CA ALA A 813 7.58 17.27 16.91
C ALA A 813 8.54 17.91 15.90
N ALA A 814 8.11 18.92 15.12
CA ALA A 814 9.01 19.62 14.18
C ALA A 814 10.17 20.34 14.91
N GLU A 815 9.90 20.96 16.07
CA GLU A 815 10.89 21.59 16.92
C GLU A 815 11.90 20.58 17.46
N LEU A 816 11.41 19.46 17.99
CA LEU A 816 12.25 18.38 18.53
C LEU A 816 13.18 17.82 17.45
N LEU A 817 12.64 17.59 16.24
CA LEU A 817 13.42 17.11 15.10
C LEU A 817 14.46 18.14 14.62
N ALA A 818 14.13 19.43 14.63
CA ALA A 818 15.07 20.50 14.30
C ALA A 818 16.22 20.64 15.32
N VAL A 819 15.97 20.32 16.59
CA VAL A 819 17.02 20.21 17.61
C VAL A 819 17.91 18.99 17.34
N ALA A 820 17.29 17.82 17.11
CA ALA A 820 17.99 16.58 16.80
C ALA A 820 18.84 16.65 15.51
N ALA A 821 18.46 17.51 14.55
CA ALA A 821 19.25 17.79 13.36
C ALA A 821 20.67 18.32 13.66
N LYS A 822 20.89 18.83 14.87
CA LYS A 822 22.16 19.37 15.34
C LYS A 822 22.91 18.42 16.28
N ASP A 823 22.41 17.20 16.48
CA ASP A 823 23.03 16.23 17.38
C ASP A 823 24.47 15.90 16.94
N PRO A 824 25.42 15.71 17.86
CA PRO A 824 26.79 15.33 17.49
C PRO A 824 26.87 13.98 16.76
N HIS A 825 25.95 13.05 17.02
CA HIS A 825 25.98 11.72 16.43
C HIS A 825 25.24 11.65 15.07
N PRO A 826 25.87 11.12 14.00
CA PRO A 826 25.29 11.09 12.66
C PRO A 826 23.99 10.27 12.57
N ARG A 827 23.84 9.18 13.35
CA ARG A 827 22.60 8.37 13.38
C ARG A 827 21.38 9.19 13.83
N VAL A 828 21.56 10.05 14.83
CA VAL A 828 20.49 10.91 15.35
C VAL A 828 20.10 11.96 14.28
N ARG A 829 21.10 12.55 13.61
CA ARG A 829 20.85 13.46 12.47
C ARG A 829 20.14 12.78 11.30
N THR A 830 20.43 11.50 11.06
CA THR A 830 19.78 10.70 10.01
C THR A 830 18.29 10.49 10.31
N GLU A 831 17.94 10.08 11.54
CA GLU A 831 16.54 10.00 11.98
C GLU A 831 15.85 11.37 11.97
N ALA A 832 16.57 12.45 12.31
CA ALA A 832 16.04 13.81 12.24
C ALA A 832 15.75 14.23 10.79
N ALA A 833 16.64 13.91 9.84
CA ALA A 833 16.42 14.19 8.42
C ALA A 833 15.20 13.42 7.89
N ARG A 834 15.09 12.14 8.26
CA ARG A 834 13.91 11.31 7.98
C ARG A 834 12.65 11.97 8.54
N GLY A 835 12.63 12.40 9.79
CA GLY A 835 11.45 13.03 10.41
C GLY A 835 11.08 14.37 9.78
N LEU A 836 12.05 15.25 9.58
CA LEU A 836 11.85 16.56 8.96
C LEU A 836 11.33 16.47 7.52
N SER A 837 11.57 15.34 6.84
CA SER A 837 11.04 15.11 5.50
C SER A 837 9.50 15.21 5.41
N PHE A 838 8.78 14.94 6.51
CA PHE A 838 7.32 15.01 6.57
C PHE A 838 6.76 16.42 6.76
N TYR A 839 7.62 17.43 6.97
CA TYR A 839 7.21 18.79 7.28
C TYR A 839 7.59 19.76 6.16
N SER A 840 6.65 20.00 5.25
CA SER A 840 6.76 20.99 4.17
C SER A 840 6.72 22.44 4.69
N THR A 841 7.72 22.84 5.48
CA THR A 841 7.84 24.18 6.09
C THR A 841 9.25 24.78 5.90
N PRO A 842 9.38 26.12 5.78
CA PRO A 842 10.69 26.76 5.60
C PRO A 842 11.68 26.41 6.72
N LYS A 843 11.19 26.31 7.96
CA LYS A 843 12.01 25.96 9.13
C LYS A 843 12.57 24.54 9.05
N ALA A 844 11.77 23.57 8.60
CA ALA A 844 12.25 22.20 8.40
C ALA A 844 13.31 22.15 7.30
N ALA A 845 13.08 22.85 6.19
CA ALA A 845 14.04 22.89 5.10
C ALA A 845 15.36 23.61 5.48
N GLU A 846 15.31 24.71 6.24
CA GLU A 846 16.51 25.35 6.78
C GLU A 846 17.27 24.39 7.72
N SER A 847 16.55 23.67 8.58
CA SER A 847 17.16 22.70 9.52
C SER A 847 17.86 21.56 8.78
N LEU A 848 17.26 21.06 7.69
CA LEU A 848 17.87 20.09 6.79
C LEU A 848 19.15 20.67 6.15
N LEU A 849 19.06 21.85 5.54
CA LEU A 849 20.19 22.49 4.87
C LEU A 849 21.38 22.74 5.82
N ARG A 850 21.12 23.12 7.07
CA ARG A 850 22.15 23.32 8.11
C ARG A 850 22.80 22.02 8.60
N MET A 851 22.27 20.83 8.28
CA MET A 851 22.99 19.58 8.57
C MET A 851 24.31 19.49 7.79
N ALA A 852 24.46 20.24 6.69
CA ALA A 852 25.73 20.35 5.96
C ALA A 852 26.85 21.03 6.77
N ASP A 853 26.54 21.66 7.91
CA ASP A 853 27.51 22.27 8.83
C ASP A 853 28.30 21.19 9.61
N PHE A 854 27.81 19.95 9.65
CA PHE A 854 28.46 18.81 10.33
C PHE A 854 29.38 18.03 9.38
N PRO A 855 30.31 17.20 9.90
CA PRO A 855 31.15 16.34 9.05
C PRO A 855 30.34 15.48 8.07
N GLU A 856 30.92 15.21 6.91
CA GLU A 856 30.32 14.36 5.87
C GLU A 856 30.11 12.94 6.40
N ASP A 857 28.90 12.44 6.20
CA ASP A 857 28.50 11.07 6.50
C ASP A 857 27.57 10.62 5.38
N TYR A 858 27.84 9.46 4.79
CA TYR A 858 27.09 8.97 3.65
C TYR A 858 25.59 8.85 3.94
N TRP A 859 25.23 8.34 5.11
CA TRP A 859 23.84 8.05 5.46
C TRP A 859 23.06 9.30 5.79
N VAL A 860 23.71 10.25 6.49
CA VAL A 860 23.15 11.58 6.71
C VAL A 860 22.91 12.27 5.37
N ASP A 861 23.90 12.29 4.48
CA ASP A 861 23.82 13.04 3.21
C ASP A 861 22.82 12.43 2.24
N TYR A 862 22.78 11.10 2.16
CA TYR A 862 21.72 10.41 1.43
C TYR A 862 20.36 10.82 2.01
N THR A 863 20.12 10.65 3.31
CA THR A 863 18.80 10.94 3.89
C THR A 863 18.43 12.42 3.77
N LEU A 864 19.40 13.32 3.92
CA LEU A 864 19.27 14.76 3.73
C LEU A 864 18.86 15.11 2.30
N GLN A 865 19.55 14.58 1.29
CA GLN A 865 19.18 14.79 -0.11
C GLN A 865 17.73 14.39 -0.38
N HIS A 866 17.30 13.27 0.22
CA HIS A 866 15.97 12.71 0.03
C HIS A 866 14.89 13.52 0.76
N ALA A 867 15.20 13.98 1.98
CA ALA A 867 14.33 14.88 2.74
C ALA A 867 14.18 16.24 2.04
N LEU A 868 15.28 16.78 1.48
CA LEU A 868 15.23 18.00 0.66
C LEU A 868 14.41 17.79 -0.62
N GLY A 869 14.52 16.62 -1.27
CA GLY A 869 13.69 16.27 -2.43
C GLY A 869 12.20 16.28 -2.11
N ALA A 870 11.79 15.67 -1.01
CA ALA A 870 10.39 15.70 -0.55
C ALA A 870 9.90 17.12 -0.18
N ASN A 871 10.82 18.02 0.18
CA ASN A 871 10.52 19.39 0.61
C ASN A 871 10.82 20.45 -0.45
N GLU A 872 11.07 20.06 -1.71
CA GLU A 872 11.56 20.94 -2.78
C GLU A 872 10.72 22.20 -2.94
N ALA A 873 9.39 22.07 -2.89
CA ALA A 873 8.44 23.16 -3.05
C ALA A 873 8.64 24.33 -2.05
N VAL A 874 9.32 24.08 -0.94
CA VAL A 874 9.39 25.02 0.19
C VAL A 874 10.70 25.80 0.25
N TRP A 875 11.83 25.19 -0.15
CA TRP A 875 13.14 25.84 -0.10
C TRP A 875 13.64 26.35 -1.46
N ARG A 876 13.11 25.83 -2.56
CA ARG A 876 13.73 26.02 -3.88
C ARG A 876 13.75 27.46 -4.36
N SER A 877 12.64 28.17 -4.25
CA SER A 877 12.57 29.58 -4.64
C SER A 877 13.55 30.43 -3.84
N SER A 878 13.59 30.25 -2.51
CA SER A 878 14.52 30.93 -1.62
C SER A 878 15.99 30.61 -1.93
N PHE A 879 16.29 29.35 -2.27
CA PHE A 879 17.64 28.94 -2.66
C PHE A 879 18.09 29.54 -3.99
N LEU A 880 17.24 29.50 -5.01
CA LEU A 880 17.55 30.11 -6.31
C LEU A 880 17.66 31.64 -6.21
N ALA A 881 16.86 32.24 -5.33
CA ALA A 881 16.94 33.65 -5.01
C ALA A 881 18.10 33.99 -4.06
N GLY A 882 19.04 33.09 -3.77
CA GLY A 882 20.22 33.40 -2.95
C GLY A 882 19.93 33.77 -1.49
N GLN A 883 18.73 33.47 -0.98
CA GLN A 883 18.31 33.80 0.40
C GLN A 883 19.00 32.92 1.46
N PHE A 884 19.78 31.92 1.03
CA PHE A 884 20.59 31.06 1.89
C PHE A 884 22.10 31.38 1.82
N ALA A 885 22.44 32.67 1.77
CA ALA A 885 23.83 33.13 1.59
C ALA A 885 24.80 32.69 2.71
N ASP A 886 24.29 32.44 3.91
CA ASP A 886 25.09 32.07 5.10
C ASP A 886 25.21 30.55 5.33
N LEU A 887 24.75 29.71 4.39
CA LEU A 887 24.88 28.26 4.51
C LEU A 887 26.28 27.77 4.15
N ASN A 888 26.68 26.63 4.75
CA ASN A 888 27.89 25.92 4.34
C ASN A 888 27.84 25.62 2.82
N PRO A 889 28.93 25.87 2.07
CA PRO A 889 28.99 25.58 0.62
C PRO A 889 28.59 24.15 0.24
N ARG A 890 28.79 23.17 1.14
CA ARG A 890 28.34 21.79 0.94
C ARG A 890 26.81 21.68 0.81
N ALA A 891 26.03 22.49 1.51
CA ALA A 891 24.57 22.53 1.32
C ALA A 891 24.23 22.89 -0.13
N GLY A 892 24.95 23.85 -0.71
CA GLY A 892 24.83 24.23 -2.10
C GLY A 892 25.14 23.08 -3.06
N VAL A 893 26.18 22.28 -2.77
CA VAL A 893 26.54 21.09 -3.57
C VAL A 893 25.44 20.02 -3.49
N ILE A 894 24.90 19.73 -2.30
CA ILE A 894 23.83 18.73 -2.11
C ILE A 894 22.57 19.14 -2.88
N VAL A 895 22.15 20.41 -2.75
CA VAL A 895 20.99 20.94 -3.48
C VAL A 895 21.23 20.91 -4.99
N GLN A 896 22.42 21.30 -5.46
CA GLN A 896 22.76 21.22 -6.89
C GLN A 896 22.71 19.79 -7.40
N LYS A 897 23.22 18.81 -6.64
CA LYS A 897 23.13 17.38 -6.99
C LYS A 897 21.69 16.89 -7.05
N LEU A 898 20.84 17.30 -6.09
CA LEU A 898 19.42 16.96 -6.07
C LEU A 898 18.70 17.51 -7.31
N ILE A 899 18.94 18.79 -7.62
CA ILE A 899 18.38 19.43 -8.81
C ILE A 899 18.88 18.76 -10.10
N ALA A 900 20.14 18.33 -10.11
CA ALA A 900 20.79 17.62 -11.21
C ALA A 900 20.53 16.10 -11.23
N ALA A 901 19.73 15.55 -10.31
CA ALA A 901 19.52 14.09 -10.18
C ALA A 901 18.73 13.48 -11.35
N SER A 902 18.35 14.27 -12.35
CA SER A 902 17.97 13.80 -13.68
C SER A 902 18.89 14.43 -14.73
N GLU A 903 19.21 13.68 -15.78
CA GLU A 903 20.05 14.17 -16.90
C GLU A 903 19.49 15.47 -17.50
N ALA A 904 18.16 15.55 -17.67
CA ALA A 904 17.47 16.76 -18.13
C ALA A 904 17.57 17.93 -17.13
N GLY A 905 17.43 17.66 -15.82
CA GLY A 905 17.55 18.69 -14.78
C GLY A 905 18.97 19.23 -14.65
N ALA A 906 19.99 18.38 -14.78
CA ALA A 906 21.40 18.75 -14.78
C ALA A 906 21.73 19.70 -15.94
N ALA A 907 21.25 19.38 -17.14
CA ALA A 907 21.47 20.20 -18.33
C ALA A 907 20.72 21.55 -18.26
N ALA A 908 19.54 21.59 -17.62
CA ALA A 908 18.72 22.80 -17.51
C ALA A 908 19.23 23.80 -16.47
N LEU A 909 19.83 23.33 -15.37
CA LEU A 909 20.14 24.14 -14.19
C LEU A 909 20.99 25.40 -14.47
N PRO A 910 22.12 25.34 -15.21
CA PRO A 910 22.96 26.52 -15.45
C PRO A 910 22.20 27.62 -16.19
N HIS A 911 21.30 27.23 -17.10
CA HIS A 911 20.50 28.15 -17.89
C HIS A 911 19.40 28.80 -17.06
N ILE A 912 18.73 28.05 -16.18
CA ILE A 912 17.73 28.60 -15.26
C ILE A 912 18.37 29.61 -14.31
N GLN A 913 19.55 29.31 -13.76
CA GLN A 913 20.29 30.22 -12.88
C GLN A 913 20.70 31.51 -13.59
N ALA A 914 21.16 31.43 -14.84
CA ALA A 914 21.50 32.61 -15.63
C ALA A 914 20.28 33.52 -15.86
N LEU A 915 19.10 32.91 -16.05
CA LEU A 915 17.87 33.67 -16.34
C LEU A 915 17.19 34.25 -15.10
N LEU A 916 17.34 33.60 -13.94
CA LEU A 916 16.71 34.01 -12.67
C LEU A 916 17.67 34.73 -11.71
N SER A 917 18.85 35.14 -12.20
CA SER A 917 19.86 35.81 -11.38
C SER A 917 19.35 37.14 -10.82
N GLN A 918 19.60 37.40 -9.52
CA GLN A 918 19.28 38.69 -8.90
C GLN A 918 19.99 39.87 -9.57
N THR A 919 21.16 39.64 -10.18
CA THR A 919 21.83 40.62 -11.03
C THR A 919 21.57 40.25 -12.49
N PRO A 920 20.75 41.02 -13.23
CA PRO A 920 20.39 40.68 -14.60
C PRO A 920 21.63 40.42 -15.47
N LYS A 921 21.70 39.24 -16.09
CA LYS A 921 22.76 38.89 -17.03
C LYS A 921 22.58 39.64 -18.35
N PRO A 922 23.67 39.89 -19.12
CA PRO A 922 23.58 40.50 -20.45
C PRO A 922 22.58 39.77 -21.34
N GLU A 923 21.89 40.52 -22.21
CA GLU A 923 20.83 39.98 -23.08
C GLU A 923 21.31 38.80 -23.94
N GLU A 924 22.55 38.85 -24.43
CA GLU A 924 23.16 37.75 -25.19
C GLU A 924 23.27 36.44 -24.37
N GLU A 925 23.66 36.55 -23.10
CA GLU A 925 23.81 35.40 -22.19
C GLU A 925 22.43 34.81 -21.85
N ARG A 926 21.43 35.67 -21.63
CA ARG A 926 20.03 35.26 -21.43
C ARG A 926 19.46 34.56 -22.67
N ASN A 927 19.69 35.10 -23.87
CA ASN A 927 19.21 34.49 -25.11
C ASN A 927 19.83 33.11 -25.37
N LYS A 928 21.13 32.95 -25.08
CA LYS A 928 21.81 31.64 -25.13
C LYS A 928 21.20 30.65 -24.13
N ALA A 929 20.95 31.10 -22.89
CA ALA A 929 20.33 30.26 -21.87
C ALA A 929 18.88 29.84 -22.23
N MET A 930 18.05 30.75 -22.77
CA MET A 930 16.69 30.41 -23.22
C MET A 930 16.70 29.41 -24.38
N THR A 931 17.62 29.59 -25.34
CA THR A 931 17.78 28.67 -26.48
C THR A 931 18.16 27.27 -25.99
N ALA A 932 19.18 27.19 -25.14
CA ALA A 932 19.63 25.92 -24.60
C ALA A 932 18.54 25.21 -23.78
N LEU A 933 17.73 25.94 -22.99
CA LEU A 933 16.57 25.35 -22.30
C LEU A 933 15.49 24.82 -23.24
N ALA A 934 15.23 25.53 -24.34
CA ALA A 934 14.25 25.10 -25.33
C ALA A 934 14.69 23.82 -26.06
N ASP A 935 15.99 23.64 -26.27
CA ASP A 935 16.53 22.47 -26.99
C ASP A 935 16.53 21.18 -26.15
N LEU A 936 16.42 21.28 -24.81
CA LEU A 936 16.35 20.11 -23.93
C LEU A 936 15.04 19.32 -24.12
N LYS A 937 15.14 17.99 -24.00
CA LYS A 937 14.04 17.05 -24.14
C LYS A 937 13.54 16.56 -22.79
N GLY A 938 12.22 16.55 -22.62
CA GLY A 938 11.53 16.08 -21.43
C GLY A 938 10.47 15.02 -21.74
N ASP A 939 9.78 14.56 -20.71
CA ASP A 939 8.66 13.64 -20.76
C ASP A 939 7.32 14.39 -20.83
N VAL A 940 6.52 14.10 -21.86
CA VAL A 940 5.25 14.78 -22.13
C VAL A 940 4.18 14.48 -21.07
N ASN A 941 4.17 13.26 -20.50
CA ASN A 941 3.15 12.85 -19.53
C ASN A 941 3.42 13.51 -18.16
N ARG A 942 4.68 13.48 -17.70
CA ARG A 942 5.08 14.22 -16.50
C ARG A 942 4.90 15.72 -16.71
N GLY A 943 5.21 16.21 -17.91
CA GLY A 943 5.00 17.62 -18.28
C GLY A 943 3.55 18.07 -18.17
N ARG A 944 2.60 17.19 -18.50
CA ARG A 944 1.17 17.44 -18.30
C ARG A 944 0.82 17.57 -16.82
N GLU A 945 1.36 16.72 -15.95
CA GLU A 945 1.10 16.78 -14.50
C GLU A 945 1.62 18.09 -13.92
N VAL A 946 2.82 18.52 -14.33
CA VAL A 946 3.42 19.80 -13.95
C VAL A 946 2.56 20.97 -14.43
N PHE A 947 2.11 20.94 -15.70
CA PHE A 947 1.19 21.94 -16.25
C PHE A 947 -0.12 22.02 -15.45
N VAL A 948 -0.71 20.87 -15.12
CA VAL A 948 -1.95 20.78 -14.34
C VAL A 948 -1.76 21.45 -12.98
N ARG A 949 -0.64 21.17 -12.30
CA ARG A 949 -0.33 21.72 -10.98
C ARG A 949 0.01 23.22 -11.01
N SER A 950 0.72 23.69 -12.03
CA SER A 950 1.38 25.01 -12.00
C SER A 950 0.77 26.07 -12.91
N CYS A 951 -0.01 25.68 -13.93
CA CYS A 951 -0.47 26.62 -14.96
C CYS A 951 -2.01 26.73 -15.07
N THR A 952 -2.75 25.71 -14.63
CA THR A 952 -4.22 25.65 -14.84
C THR A 952 -5.02 26.67 -14.05
N ALA A 953 -4.44 27.26 -13.00
CA ALA A 953 -5.06 28.35 -12.25
C ALA A 953 -5.43 29.55 -13.15
N CYS A 954 -4.64 29.77 -14.21
CA CYS A 954 -4.82 30.88 -15.13
C CYS A 954 -5.02 30.45 -16.59
N HIS A 955 -4.44 29.32 -17.01
CA HIS A 955 -4.41 28.91 -18.41
C HIS A 955 -5.21 27.64 -18.69
N LYS A 956 -5.94 27.65 -19.80
CA LYS A 956 -6.64 26.48 -20.33
C LYS A 956 -5.81 25.82 -21.43
N VAL A 957 -5.78 24.48 -21.47
CA VAL A 957 -5.23 23.66 -22.58
C VAL A 957 -6.21 22.55 -22.94
N GLY A 958 -6.41 22.30 -24.24
CA GLY A 958 -7.33 21.27 -24.73
C GLY A 958 -8.79 21.52 -24.34
N ASN A 959 -9.52 20.43 -24.05
CA ASN A 959 -10.98 20.42 -23.87
C ASN A 959 -11.49 20.42 -22.42
N GLY A 960 -10.68 20.72 -21.38
CA GLY A 960 -11.25 20.69 -20.02
C GLY A 960 -10.43 21.18 -18.83
N ASP A 961 -9.10 21.22 -18.88
CA ASP A 961 -8.31 21.59 -17.70
C ASP A 961 -7.92 23.09 -17.73
N GLY A 962 -8.26 23.82 -16.66
CA GLY A 962 -7.80 25.20 -16.40
C GLY A 962 -8.80 26.35 -16.71
N ARG A 963 -8.40 27.58 -16.38
CA ARG A 963 -9.22 28.81 -16.55
C ARG A 963 -8.76 29.64 -17.76
N GLU A 964 -9.60 30.57 -18.22
CA GLU A 964 -9.25 31.52 -19.29
C GLU A 964 -8.96 32.92 -18.75
N PHE A 965 -8.25 33.00 -17.62
CA PHE A 965 -7.77 34.27 -17.08
C PHE A 965 -6.52 34.73 -17.84
N GLY A 966 -5.62 33.80 -18.16
CA GLY A 966 -4.52 33.99 -19.10
C GLY A 966 -4.86 33.51 -20.51
N PRO A 967 -3.94 33.68 -21.48
CA PRO A 967 -4.08 33.14 -22.82
C PRO A 967 -4.41 31.64 -22.82
N ASN A 968 -5.34 31.23 -23.67
CA ASN A 968 -5.56 29.80 -23.92
C ASN A 968 -4.30 29.24 -24.60
N LEU A 969 -3.75 28.17 -24.02
CA LEU A 969 -2.51 27.55 -24.45
C LEU A 969 -2.73 26.32 -25.33
N ALA A 970 -3.98 25.94 -25.62
CA ALA A 970 -4.26 24.97 -26.68
C ALA A 970 -3.72 25.50 -28.02
N GLY A 971 -2.96 24.69 -28.75
CA GLY A 971 -2.29 25.16 -29.97
C GLY A 971 -1.14 26.13 -29.78
N VAL A 972 -0.62 26.32 -28.55
CA VAL A 972 0.47 27.29 -28.30
C VAL A 972 1.71 27.01 -29.15
N ALA A 973 1.99 25.74 -29.45
CA ALA A 973 3.11 25.34 -30.30
C ALA A 973 2.97 25.81 -31.76
N LYS A 974 1.76 26.18 -32.22
CA LYS A 974 1.53 26.82 -33.53
C LYS A 974 1.77 28.33 -33.51
N ARG A 975 1.66 28.96 -32.35
CA ARG A 975 1.73 30.43 -32.17
C ARG A 975 3.11 30.90 -31.71
N MET A 976 3.81 30.07 -30.94
CA MET A 976 5.09 30.40 -30.32
C MET A 976 6.05 29.23 -30.49
N ASN A 977 7.30 29.52 -30.83
CA ASN A 977 8.36 28.51 -30.74
C ASN A 977 8.74 28.28 -29.27
N LYS A 978 9.42 27.16 -29.00
CA LYS A 978 9.75 26.74 -27.63
C LYS A 978 10.61 27.76 -26.86
N VAL A 979 11.49 28.50 -27.55
CA VAL A 979 12.26 29.62 -26.96
C VAL A 979 11.35 30.74 -26.46
N LYS A 980 10.34 31.12 -27.25
CA LYS A 980 9.37 32.15 -26.85
C LYS A 980 8.50 31.69 -25.67
N ILE A 981 8.15 30.40 -25.62
CA ILE A 981 7.47 29.80 -24.47
C ILE A 981 8.34 29.88 -23.21
N VAL A 982 9.65 29.57 -23.31
CA VAL A 982 10.60 29.74 -22.20
C VAL A 982 10.63 31.19 -21.72
N GLN A 983 10.73 32.16 -22.64
CA GLN A 983 10.74 33.58 -22.30
C GLN A 983 9.46 33.99 -21.54
N SER A 984 8.28 33.58 -22.00
CA SER A 984 7.01 33.91 -21.35
C SER A 984 6.87 33.35 -19.94
N ILE A 985 7.53 32.23 -19.64
CA ILE A 985 7.48 31.59 -18.31
C ILE A 985 8.50 32.19 -17.34
N VAL A 986 9.68 32.52 -17.85
CA VAL A 986 10.81 32.99 -17.05
C VAL A 986 10.78 34.51 -16.86
N ASP A 987 10.24 35.24 -17.83
CA ASP A 987 10.14 36.69 -17.86
C ASP A 987 8.75 37.11 -18.37
N PRO A 988 7.69 36.91 -17.56
CA PRO A 988 6.31 37.18 -17.98
C PRO A 988 6.03 38.65 -18.30
N ASN A 989 6.92 39.57 -17.93
CA ASN A 989 6.82 41.01 -18.18
C ASN A 989 7.48 41.45 -19.49
N ALA A 990 8.25 40.57 -20.16
CA ALA A 990 8.90 40.89 -21.43
C ALA A 990 7.91 41.30 -22.53
N GLU A 991 6.71 40.72 -22.53
CA GLU A 991 5.65 41.06 -23.48
C GLU A 991 4.27 40.80 -22.86
N VAL A 992 3.54 41.88 -22.56
CA VAL A 992 2.22 41.80 -21.90
C VAL A 992 1.16 42.48 -22.75
N ALA A 993 0.24 41.67 -23.30
CA ALA A 993 -0.95 42.20 -23.97
C ALA A 993 -1.81 42.96 -22.94
N GLU A 994 -2.41 44.07 -23.38
CA GLU A 994 -3.15 45.00 -22.52
C GLU A 994 -4.21 44.30 -21.64
N LYS A 995 -4.90 43.29 -22.18
CA LYS A 995 -5.92 42.51 -21.46
C LYS A 995 -5.39 41.58 -20.35
N TYR A 996 -4.08 41.36 -20.25
CA TYR A 996 -3.45 40.51 -19.23
C TYR A 996 -2.57 41.30 -18.25
N ARG A 997 -2.67 42.63 -18.28
CA ARG A 997 -1.98 43.52 -17.35
C ARG A 997 -2.67 43.52 -16.00
N GLN A 998 -1.88 43.59 -14.94
CA GLN A 998 -2.41 43.79 -13.59
C GLN A 998 -3.07 45.16 -13.46
N THR A 999 -4.14 45.22 -12.69
CA THR A 999 -4.78 46.46 -12.23
C THR A 999 -4.57 46.56 -10.72
N LEU A 1000 -4.01 47.69 -10.27
CA LEU A 1000 -3.99 48.09 -8.87
C LEU A 1000 -5.26 48.88 -8.59
N ILE A 1001 -6.02 48.45 -7.59
CA ILE A 1001 -7.18 49.15 -7.06
C ILE A 1001 -6.88 49.53 -5.61
N VAL A 1002 -6.99 50.81 -5.29
CA VAL A 1002 -6.96 51.31 -3.91
C VAL A 1002 -8.40 51.63 -3.53
N THR A 1003 -8.90 50.98 -2.48
CA THR A 1003 -10.25 51.23 -1.97
C THR A 1003 -10.28 52.44 -1.03
N THR A 1004 -11.46 53.01 -0.78
CA THR A 1004 -11.67 54.21 0.06
C THR A 1004 -11.24 54.05 1.52
N ASP A 1005 -10.96 52.82 1.96
CA ASP A 1005 -10.34 52.49 3.25
C ASP A 1005 -8.80 52.46 3.22
N GLY A 1006 -8.20 52.82 2.07
CA GLY A 1006 -6.76 52.88 1.85
C GLY A 1006 -6.09 51.53 1.53
N MET A 1007 -6.86 50.46 1.30
CA MET A 1007 -6.30 49.13 1.05
C MET A 1007 -5.95 48.90 -0.44
N PRO A 1008 -4.66 48.71 -0.79
CA PRO A 1008 -4.26 48.38 -2.16
C PRO A 1008 -4.48 46.90 -2.46
N THR A 1009 -5.11 46.59 -3.60
CA THR A 1009 -5.25 45.24 -4.15
C THR A 1009 -4.81 45.22 -5.61
N ALA A 1010 -3.81 44.40 -5.93
CA ALA A 1010 -3.34 44.18 -7.29
C ALA A 1010 -3.82 42.83 -7.83
N GLY A 1011 -4.26 42.79 -9.09
CA GLY A 1011 -4.69 41.55 -9.72
C GLY A 1011 -5.18 41.73 -11.15
N LEU A 1012 -5.62 40.66 -11.79
CA LEU A 1012 -6.21 40.71 -13.13
C LEU A 1012 -7.70 41.03 -13.04
N VAL A 1013 -8.20 41.99 -13.82
CA VAL A 1013 -9.65 42.20 -13.94
C VAL A 1013 -10.22 41.05 -14.80
N VAL A 1014 -10.96 40.14 -14.17
CA VAL A 1014 -11.52 38.95 -14.83
C VAL A 1014 -12.96 39.15 -15.27
N SER A 1015 -13.70 40.06 -14.61
CA SER A 1015 -15.00 40.55 -15.08
C SER A 1015 -15.30 41.93 -14.48
N GLU A 1016 -16.16 42.71 -15.12
CA GLU A 1016 -16.59 44.03 -14.65
C GLU A 1016 -18.03 44.29 -15.11
N ASN A 1017 -18.87 44.81 -14.21
CA ASN A 1017 -20.22 45.29 -14.53
C ASN A 1017 -20.44 46.72 -14.00
N ASP A 1018 -21.66 47.24 -14.08
CA ASP A 1018 -21.96 48.63 -13.68
C ASP A 1018 -21.77 48.91 -12.18
N LYS A 1019 -21.74 47.86 -11.33
CA LYS A 1019 -21.68 47.98 -9.86
C LYS A 1019 -20.36 47.52 -9.26
N GLU A 1020 -19.71 46.52 -9.84
CA GLU A 1020 -18.53 45.87 -9.26
C GLU A 1020 -17.46 45.51 -10.31
N VAL A 1021 -16.22 45.41 -9.83
CA VAL A 1021 -15.05 44.88 -10.54
C VAL A 1021 -14.64 43.57 -9.86
N GLU A 1022 -14.48 42.50 -10.64
CA GLU A 1022 -13.91 41.24 -10.17
C GLU A 1022 -12.42 41.18 -10.50
N LEU A 1023 -11.60 41.10 -9.46
CA LEU A 1023 -10.14 41.13 -9.54
C LEU A 1023 -9.55 39.81 -9.04
N PHE A 1024 -8.83 39.08 -9.88
CA PHE A 1024 -8.11 37.86 -9.51
C PHE A 1024 -6.70 38.19 -9.03
N ASP A 1025 -6.41 37.93 -7.75
CA ASP A 1025 -5.13 38.28 -7.09
C ASP A 1025 -4.05 37.18 -7.19
N GLY A 1026 -4.27 36.18 -8.06
CA GLY A 1026 -3.42 34.99 -8.17
C GLY A 1026 -3.80 33.85 -7.22
N LYS A 1027 -4.69 34.09 -6.25
CA LYS A 1027 -5.24 33.06 -5.34
C LYS A 1027 -6.75 32.97 -5.41
N ALA A 1028 -7.45 34.10 -5.38
CA ALA A 1028 -8.91 34.17 -5.37
C ALA A 1028 -9.43 35.36 -6.21
N VAL A 1029 -10.70 35.28 -6.60
CA VAL A 1029 -11.41 36.41 -7.23
C VAL A 1029 -12.01 37.26 -6.12
N ARG A 1030 -11.66 38.54 -6.08
CA ARG A 1030 -12.20 39.54 -5.16
C ARG A 1030 -13.20 40.42 -5.88
N LYS A 1031 -14.38 40.62 -5.28
CA LYS A 1031 -15.38 41.58 -5.76
C LYS A 1031 -15.15 42.92 -5.07
N ILE A 1032 -14.94 43.97 -5.84
CA ILE A 1032 -14.76 45.34 -5.34
C ILE A 1032 -15.88 46.19 -5.92
N ALA A 1033 -16.72 46.77 -5.07
CA ALA A 1033 -17.77 47.66 -5.55
C ALA A 1033 -17.13 48.94 -6.10
N LYS A 1034 -17.61 49.42 -7.25
CA LYS A 1034 -17.03 50.62 -7.91
C LYS A 1034 -17.13 51.87 -7.05
N VAL A 1035 -18.13 51.93 -6.17
CA VAL A 1035 -18.31 53.04 -5.21
C VAL A 1035 -17.22 53.08 -4.15
N ASP A 1036 -16.54 51.96 -3.91
CA ASP A 1036 -15.47 51.83 -2.93
C ASP A 1036 -14.08 52.02 -3.57
N ILE A 1037 -13.98 52.26 -4.88
CA ILE A 1037 -12.71 52.46 -5.59
C ILE A 1037 -12.32 53.94 -5.51
N GLU A 1038 -11.24 54.24 -4.81
CA GLU A 1038 -10.63 55.57 -4.75
C GLU A 1038 -9.66 55.78 -5.91
N GLU A 1039 -8.79 54.81 -6.19
CA GLU A 1039 -7.83 54.85 -7.29
C GLU A 1039 -7.82 53.52 -8.07
N ARG A 1040 -7.72 53.60 -9.39
CA ARG A 1040 -7.52 52.45 -10.29
C ARG A 1040 -6.42 52.75 -11.28
N ALA A 1041 -5.39 51.92 -11.29
CA ALA A 1041 -4.27 52.05 -12.21
C ALA A 1041 -3.94 50.70 -12.87
N VAL A 1042 -4.00 50.65 -14.21
CA VAL A 1042 -3.47 49.51 -14.97
C VAL A 1042 -1.94 49.60 -14.96
N GLN A 1043 -1.30 48.57 -14.45
CA GLN A 1043 0.16 48.45 -14.38
C GLN A 1043 0.71 47.92 -15.71
N ASN A 1044 1.97 48.20 -16.00
CA ASN A 1044 2.66 47.57 -17.14
C ASN A 1044 3.14 46.13 -16.84
N GLN A 1045 2.74 45.59 -15.69
CA GLN A 1045 3.12 44.26 -15.20
C GLN A 1045 2.08 43.22 -15.59
N SER A 1046 2.54 42.03 -15.94
CA SER A 1046 1.76 40.83 -16.23
C SER A 1046 1.07 40.31 -14.99
N SER A 1047 -0.15 39.79 -15.15
CA SER A 1047 -0.84 39.04 -14.10
C SER A 1047 -0.26 37.64 -13.87
N MET A 1048 0.63 37.16 -14.75
CA MET A 1048 1.41 35.95 -14.49
C MET A 1048 2.52 36.25 -13.46
N PRO A 1049 2.63 35.46 -12.38
CA PRO A 1049 3.63 35.71 -11.33
C PRO A 1049 5.06 35.67 -11.85
N GLU A 1050 5.88 36.66 -11.49
CA GLU A 1050 7.33 36.58 -11.64
C GLU A 1050 7.90 35.43 -10.80
N GLY A 1051 8.98 34.81 -11.28
CA GLY A 1051 9.66 33.73 -10.55
C GLY A 1051 8.97 32.36 -10.62
N LEU A 1052 7.93 32.18 -11.45
CA LEU A 1052 7.25 30.89 -11.63
C LEU A 1052 8.23 29.77 -12.01
N ALA A 1053 9.18 30.04 -12.90
CA ALA A 1053 10.20 29.06 -13.30
C ALA A 1053 11.07 28.57 -12.12
N ALA A 1054 11.26 29.42 -11.10
CA ALA A 1054 11.97 29.04 -9.87
C ALA A 1054 11.16 28.08 -8.98
N ALA A 1055 9.84 27.97 -9.19
CA ALA A 1055 8.94 27.12 -8.42
C ALA A 1055 8.74 25.71 -9.03
N ILE A 1056 9.22 25.45 -10.26
CA ILE A 1056 9.03 24.17 -11.00
C ILE A 1056 10.36 23.45 -11.18
N ALA A 1057 10.55 22.20 -10.69
CA ALA A 1057 11.85 21.52 -10.69
C ALA A 1057 12.50 21.55 -12.09
N PRO A 1058 13.83 21.64 -12.29
CA PRO A 1058 14.37 21.83 -13.64
C PRO A 1058 14.00 20.71 -14.61
N ALA A 1059 13.98 19.47 -14.14
CA ALA A 1059 13.47 18.32 -14.90
C ALA A 1059 11.99 18.50 -15.27
N GLU A 1060 11.16 18.87 -14.29
CA GLU A 1060 9.74 19.14 -14.47
C GLU A 1060 9.48 20.33 -15.41
N LEU A 1061 10.34 21.36 -15.40
CA LEU A 1061 10.26 22.51 -16.29
C LEU A 1061 10.56 22.06 -17.73
N ILE A 1062 11.56 21.19 -17.93
CA ILE A 1062 11.83 20.61 -19.26
C ILE A 1062 10.67 19.72 -19.71
N ASP A 1063 10.14 18.87 -18.83
CA ASP A 1063 8.97 18.04 -19.08
C ASP A 1063 7.75 18.91 -19.48
N MET A 1064 7.47 19.99 -18.73
CA MET A 1064 6.39 20.94 -19.01
C MET A 1064 6.59 21.67 -20.34
N LEU A 1065 7.81 22.12 -20.64
CA LEU A 1065 8.13 22.76 -21.91
C LEU A 1065 7.95 21.79 -23.09
N GLU A 1066 8.30 20.51 -22.92
CA GLU A 1066 8.04 19.47 -23.93
C GLU A 1066 6.54 19.25 -24.09
N TYR A 1067 5.77 19.17 -23.00
CA TYR A 1067 4.31 19.08 -23.07
C TYR A 1067 3.68 20.27 -23.82
N LEU A 1068 4.07 21.51 -23.49
CA LEU A 1068 3.56 22.71 -24.17
C LEU A 1068 3.94 22.72 -25.66
N ALA A 1069 5.12 22.21 -26.01
CA ALA A 1069 5.57 22.08 -27.39
C ALA A 1069 4.78 21.03 -28.19
N THR A 1070 4.06 20.10 -27.54
CA THR A 1070 3.15 19.15 -28.23
C THR A 1070 1.72 19.68 -28.39
N GLN A 1071 1.38 20.84 -27.83
CA GLN A 1071 0.03 21.40 -27.90
C GLN A 1071 -0.22 22.07 -29.27
N THR A 1072 -0.72 21.28 -30.23
CA THR A 1072 -0.98 21.70 -31.62
C THR A 1072 -2.45 21.79 -31.97
N GLN A 1073 -3.36 21.88 -30.99
CA GLN A 1073 -4.80 21.95 -31.23
C GLN A 1073 -5.19 23.26 -31.95
N ASP A 1074 -6.25 23.24 -32.75
CA ASP A 1074 -6.83 24.46 -33.32
C ASP A 1074 -7.76 25.13 -32.31
N VAL A 1075 -7.56 26.42 -32.07
CA VAL A 1075 -8.39 27.22 -31.16
C VAL A 1075 -9.05 28.34 -31.97
N PRO A 1076 -10.37 28.52 -31.89
CA PRO A 1076 -11.02 29.70 -32.47
C PRO A 1076 -10.41 30.98 -31.86
N PRO A 1077 -10.29 32.08 -32.60
CA PRO A 1077 -9.82 33.35 -32.04
C PRO A 1077 -10.67 33.71 -30.81
N GLN A 1078 -10.04 33.89 -29.64
CA GLN A 1078 -10.71 34.47 -28.49
C GLN A 1078 -11.13 35.90 -28.86
N LYS A 1079 -12.43 36.19 -28.79
CA LYS A 1079 -12.96 37.54 -28.99
C LYS A 1079 -12.47 38.50 -27.91
#